data_AF-A0AAV1KZP9-F1
#
_entry.id   AF-A0AAV1KZP9-F1
#
_cell.length_a   1.000
_cell.length_b   1.000
_cell.length_c   1.000
_cell.angle_alpha   90.00
_cell.angle_beta   90.00
_cell.angle_gamma   90.00
#
_symmetry.space_group_name_H-M   'P 1'
#
loop_
_entity.id
_entity.type
_entity.pdbx_description
1 polymer ?
#
loop_
_entity_poly.entity_id
_entity_poly.type
_entity_poly.pdbx_seq_one_letter_code
_entity_poly.pdbx_strand_id
1 'polypeptide(L)'
;MLLFRNKTFYFFPGVVFDKNSDEIQNAFKLAVFQYTNPNKTRLDFELLVNIISTADAFKISRLICNQISHNVFAMLGAVTADSFEPLHSFTNTFQLPFVTPWFPEKVIPPSSGLIDYAVSLRPDYHRAVIDTITYYGWKNVIYVYDSHDGLLRLQQLYQSLQPGNATFRISNVKRVANATDVVKFLGALERLDRWSNKYVVLDSSTQLAKDALILHVRDVQLGRRNYHYFLSGLVMDDRWEKEVTEFGAINITGFRMLDFSRKIVRDFIEVWRKDSISAKAALMYDAVQVIVDATLRLVRKKPDILRNSIRRKAYLLTNNKTFDCNPSQKYLAYEIGDRIIRMIKKTELEGLTGVLKFNEAGHRRNFTLQLMEMTVSGDMVKIGTWYNYKGLVPVVAKPAINIPGHYDRNKTYIVSTIEEAPYIMRSDPELMANYRYRGFCVDLAELMLEKMEMKYELRLVRDGKYGNENPKVIGGWDGMIGELLRKEADLVIAPLTVTLERETVVDFSKPFLSFDVKPEKKGASDVNTIFSFFHPLSKEIWICLLFSIFAVSTVLFLVSRFSPQEWRVLSFTDTQTSEHNEVATTKTTIVNEFSFWNSVWFSIGSLMQQGSDIAPRSVSGRIVGSVWWFFTFIVISSYTANLASYLALKRISEPIQYYSKVTTCPEDAIAGQLFEVTHEKAANEQGWLAFLLDPSASNTGVKINEKKCEMLVTITKSGVKDFAVAFPKGSKLRDGVNLALQSLKNEGELQKILIKWFNKSESNINEPGIHGAELTLSQVAGLFYVLMAGLALALAVALFEFFQHGRAEAARANISLKAAFKAKATFSTRSEINSVQRIPQRDQERVGWNSAPYVGYYTPANQIGEEETALQASFTQV
;
A
#
# COMPACT_ATOMS: atom_id res chain seq x y z
N MET A 1 25.40 30.24 64.49
CA MET A 1 24.55 29.50 63.53
C MET A 1 23.36 30.42 63.25
N LEU A 2 23.11 30.77 61.97
CA LEU A 2 22.21 31.84 61.44
C LEU A 2 22.95 33.13 61.06
N LEU A 3 23.33 33.26 59.78
CA LEU A 3 23.45 34.51 58.99
C LEU A 3 24.25 34.24 57.70
N PHE A 4 23.71 33.45 56.76
CA PHE A 4 24.12 33.45 55.33
C PHE A 4 23.06 32.70 54.50
N ARG A 5 21.82 33.19 54.52
CA ARG A 5 20.73 32.69 53.67
C ARG A 5 20.32 33.83 52.72
N ASN A 6 21.11 34.00 51.65
CA ASN A 6 20.79 34.65 50.36
C ASN A 6 22.12 35.10 49.70
N LYS A 7 22.66 34.28 48.79
CA LYS A 7 23.79 34.66 47.94
C LYS A 7 23.29 34.86 46.53
N THR A 8 23.09 36.12 46.16
CA THR A 8 22.88 36.55 44.77
C THR A 8 24.24 36.66 44.09
N PHE A 9 24.38 36.18 42.87
CA PHE A 9 25.63 36.22 42.11
C PHE A 9 25.57 37.31 41.03
N TYR A 10 26.52 38.26 41.05
CA TYR A 10 26.59 39.38 40.10
C TYR A 10 27.44 39.05 38.87
N PHE A 11 26.89 39.24 37.69
CA PHE A 11 27.52 38.97 36.39
C PHE A 11 27.52 40.22 35.51
N PHE A 12 28.67 40.56 34.92
CA PHE A 12 28.85 41.76 34.08
C PHE A 12 29.10 41.38 32.61
N PRO A 13 28.08 41.28 31.75
CA PRO A 13 28.28 41.11 30.32
C PRO A 13 28.45 42.47 29.65
N GLY A 14 29.40 42.55 28.72
CA GLY A 14 29.66 43.74 27.93
C GLY A 14 28.84 43.67 26.65
N VAL A 15 28.10 44.73 26.34
CA VAL A 15 27.18 44.72 25.20
C VAL A 15 27.49 45.87 24.24
N VAL A 16 27.59 45.56 22.96
CA VAL A 16 27.85 46.53 21.89
C VAL A 16 26.73 46.53 20.87
N PHE A 17 26.15 47.70 20.66
CA PHE A 17 25.12 47.94 19.65
C PHE A 17 25.59 48.96 18.63
N ASP A 18 25.14 48.77 17.38
CA ASP A 18 25.25 49.79 16.35
C ASP A 18 24.19 50.89 16.52
N LYS A 19 24.42 52.07 15.95
CA LYS A 19 23.55 53.25 16.15
C LYS A 19 22.10 53.06 15.68
N ASN A 20 21.85 52.25 14.65
CA ASN A 20 20.52 52.08 14.02
C ASN A 20 19.84 50.75 14.42
N SER A 21 19.87 50.39 15.69
CA SER A 21 19.50 49.04 16.17
C SER A 21 18.44 49.01 17.27
N ASP A 22 17.49 49.94 17.27
CA ASP A 22 16.50 50.11 18.35
C ASP A 22 15.67 48.85 18.62
N GLU A 23 15.23 48.14 17.57
CA GLU A 23 14.48 46.89 17.72
C GLU A 23 15.32 45.80 18.41
N ILE A 24 16.60 45.69 18.03
CA ILE A 24 17.56 44.73 18.60
C ILE A 24 17.82 45.06 20.08
N GLN A 25 17.96 46.34 20.41
CA GLN A 25 18.12 46.81 21.79
C GLN A 25 16.89 46.48 22.66
N ASN A 26 15.69 46.66 22.11
CA ASN A 26 14.45 46.35 22.82
C ASN A 26 14.29 44.84 23.05
N ALA A 27 14.59 44.01 22.04
CA ALA A 27 14.59 42.55 22.19
C ALA A 27 15.62 42.09 23.25
N PHE A 28 16.80 42.71 23.27
CA PHE A 28 17.81 42.46 24.29
C PHE A 28 17.33 42.82 25.70
N LYS A 29 16.77 44.03 25.89
CA LYS A 29 16.23 44.47 27.19
C LYS A 29 15.14 43.53 27.70
N LEU A 30 14.24 43.10 26.81
CA LEU A 30 13.19 42.14 27.14
C LEU A 30 13.76 40.77 27.54
N ALA A 31 14.74 40.26 26.80
CA ALA A 31 15.41 38.99 27.10
C ALA A 31 16.05 39.02 28.50
N VAL A 32 16.80 40.09 28.79
CA VAL A 32 17.44 40.26 30.10
C VAL A 32 16.39 40.31 31.20
N PHE A 33 15.32 41.11 31.05
CA PHE A 33 14.26 41.20 32.04
C PHE A 33 13.60 39.83 32.32
N GLN A 34 13.36 39.05 31.26
CA GLN A 34 12.72 37.74 31.39
C GLN A 34 13.60 36.69 32.07
N TYR A 35 14.90 36.67 31.77
CA TYR A 35 15.83 35.66 32.28
C TYR A 35 16.52 36.04 33.60
N THR A 36 16.46 37.32 33.99
CA THR A 36 17.02 37.86 35.26
C THR A 36 15.98 37.97 36.37
N ASN A 37 14.74 37.50 36.16
CA ASN A 37 13.69 37.58 37.18
C ASN A 37 14.08 36.76 38.43
N PRO A 38 14.22 37.40 39.62
CA PRO A 38 14.79 36.78 40.82
C PRO A 38 13.98 35.58 41.35
N ASN A 39 12.70 35.47 40.94
CA ASN A 39 11.85 34.33 41.30
C ASN A 39 12.21 33.04 40.53
N LYS A 40 12.91 33.14 39.39
CA LYS A 40 13.32 32.00 38.55
C LYS A 40 14.83 31.73 38.58
N THR A 41 15.67 32.75 38.74
CA THR A 41 17.13 32.63 38.68
C THR A 41 17.79 33.37 39.85
N ARG A 42 18.78 32.76 40.51
CA ARG A 42 19.57 33.38 41.60
C ARG A 42 20.74 34.24 41.06
N LEU A 43 20.62 34.71 39.82
CA LEU A 43 21.65 35.47 39.10
C LEU A 43 21.17 36.90 38.92
N ASP A 44 22.05 37.86 39.19
CA ASP A 44 21.81 39.27 38.92
C ASP A 44 22.82 39.73 37.86
N PHE A 45 22.33 40.33 36.77
CA PHE A 45 23.17 40.76 35.64
C PHE A 45 23.28 42.29 35.65
N GLU A 46 24.47 42.80 35.94
CA GLU A 46 24.81 44.23 35.82
C GLU A 46 25.43 44.48 34.44
N LEU A 47 24.62 44.99 33.50
CA LEU A 47 25.00 45.12 32.10
C LEU A 47 25.84 46.37 31.84
N LEU A 48 26.91 46.25 31.05
CA LEU A 48 27.67 47.40 30.53
C LEU A 48 27.37 47.59 29.04
N VAL A 49 26.35 48.41 28.73
CA VAL A 49 25.86 48.63 27.37
C VAL A 49 26.51 49.86 26.74
N ASN A 50 27.09 49.70 25.55
CA ASN A 50 27.64 50.79 24.75
C ASN A 50 27.00 50.82 23.35
N ILE A 51 26.60 52.00 22.90
CA ILE A 51 26.06 52.24 21.55
C ILE A 51 27.09 53.05 20.77
N ILE A 52 27.65 52.47 19.71
CA ILE A 52 28.66 53.13 18.89
C ILE A 52 28.40 52.89 17.41
N SER A 53 29.03 53.70 16.54
CA SER A 53 29.08 53.37 15.12
C SER A 53 30.11 52.27 14.92
N THR A 54 29.64 51.14 14.41
CA THR A 54 30.46 49.94 14.18
C THR A 54 31.44 50.10 13.00
N ALA A 55 31.28 51.11 12.14
CA ALA A 55 32.19 51.36 11.03
C ALA A 55 33.63 51.76 11.43
N ASP A 56 33.85 52.24 12.66
CA ASP A 56 35.15 52.76 13.11
C ASP A 56 35.87 51.77 14.03
N ALA A 57 36.86 51.06 13.47
CA ALA A 57 37.66 50.05 14.18
C ALA A 57 38.43 50.61 15.38
N PHE A 58 38.87 51.88 15.36
CA PHE A 58 39.60 52.50 16.47
C PHE A 58 38.69 52.80 17.66
N LYS A 59 37.46 53.26 17.39
CA LYS A 59 36.45 53.43 18.45
C LYS A 59 36.08 52.09 19.07
N ILE A 60 35.99 51.04 18.26
CA ILE A 60 35.72 49.67 18.72
C ILE A 60 36.85 49.17 19.61
N SER A 61 38.12 49.31 19.23
CA SER A 61 39.24 48.85 20.04
C SER A 61 39.29 49.54 21.40
N ARG A 62 39.12 50.87 21.45
CA ARG A 62 39.03 51.63 22.71
C ARG A 62 37.87 51.17 23.58
N LEU A 63 36.72 50.87 22.97
CA LEU A 63 35.54 50.36 23.68
C LEU A 63 35.82 48.99 24.28
N ILE A 64 36.36 48.05 23.50
CA ILE A 64 36.69 46.70 23.98
C ILE A 64 37.64 46.79 25.17
N CYS A 65 38.65 47.65 25.09
CA CYS A 65 39.59 47.85 26.18
C CYS A 65 38.93 48.41 27.44
N ASN A 66 37.98 49.34 27.28
CA ASN A 66 37.15 49.81 28.37
C ASN A 66 36.26 48.68 28.95
N GLN A 67 35.70 47.81 28.13
CA GLN A 67 34.89 46.67 28.60
C GLN A 67 35.74 45.64 29.38
N ILE A 68 36.94 45.35 28.87
CA ILE A 68 37.91 44.46 29.52
C ILE A 68 38.40 45.05 30.85
N SER A 69 38.66 46.36 30.92
CA SER A 69 39.08 47.01 32.16
C SER A 69 38.02 46.92 33.27
N HIS A 70 36.73 46.84 32.89
CA HIS A 70 35.61 46.61 33.82
C HIS A 70 35.40 45.13 34.20
N ASN A 71 36.26 44.23 33.71
CA ASN A 71 36.28 42.79 34.02
C ASN A 71 34.97 42.08 33.63
N VAL A 72 34.54 42.31 32.40
CA VAL A 72 33.40 41.64 31.76
C VAL A 72 33.68 40.15 31.56
N PHE A 73 32.68 39.29 31.77
CA PHE A 73 32.85 37.82 31.65
C PHE A 73 32.53 37.25 30.26
N ALA A 74 31.72 37.96 29.48
CA ALA A 74 31.36 37.63 28.11
C ALA A 74 30.93 38.90 27.38
N MET A 75 31.24 38.98 26.09
CA MET A 75 30.88 40.10 25.25
C MET A 75 29.78 39.68 24.28
N LEU A 76 28.75 40.49 24.16
CA LEU A 76 27.63 40.31 23.24
C LEU A 76 27.59 41.50 22.29
N GLY A 77 27.65 41.28 20.97
CA GLY A 77 27.74 42.39 20.03
C GLY A 77 26.96 42.16 18.74
N ALA A 78 26.03 43.07 18.43
CA ALA A 78 25.47 43.20 17.09
C ALA A 78 26.37 44.14 16.28
N VAL A 79 27.33 43.56 15.57
CA VAL A 79 28.41 44.30 14.89
C VAL A 79 28.38 44.02 13.40
N THR A 80 28.87 44.95 12.57
CA THR A 80 28.96 44.76 11.12
C THR A 80 30.15 43.87 10.76
N ALA A 81 30.22 43.43 9.49
CA ALA A 81 31.33 42.62 8.98
C ALA A 81 32.68 43.32 9.20
N ASP A 82 32.74 44.61 8.87
CA ASP A 82 33.97 45.40 8.91
C ASP A 82 34.53 45.56 10.34
N SER A 83 33.68 45.44 11.36
CA SER A 83 34.05 45.48 12.78
C SER A 83 34.53 44.16 13.34
N PHE A 84 34.29 43.06 12.62
CA PHE A 84 34.39 41.73 13.20
C PHE A 84 35.85 41.31 13.39
N GLU A 85 36.72 41.55 12.39
CA GLU A 85 38.15 41.22 12.47
C GLU A 85 38.84 41.76 13.74
N PRO A 86 38.73 43.06 14.09
CA PRO A 86 39.34 43.54 15.33
C PRO A 86 38.69 42.88 16.55
N LEU A 87 37.37 42.75 16.62
CA LEU A 87 36.70 42.09 17.74
C LEU A 87 37.16 40.65 17.94
N HIS A 88 37.27 39.88 16.87
CA HIS A 88 37.74 38.50 16.87
C HIS A 88 39.20 38.41 17.34
N SER A 89 40.07 39.29 16.85
CA SER A 89 41.47 39.35 17.28
C SER A 89 41.63 39.67 18.77
N PHE A 90 40.91 40.69 19.27
CA PHE A 90 40.94 41.09 20.68
C PHE A 90 40.38 39.96 21.58
N THR A 91 39.23 39.40 21.23
CA THR A 91 38.55 38.37 22.04
C THR A 91 39.37 37.09 22.12
N ASN A 92 40.02 36.68 21.04
CA ASN A 92 40.94 35.54 21.05
C ASN A 92 42.22 35.81 21.85
N THR A 93 42.77 37.02 21.75
CA THR A 93 43.98 37.41 22.51
C THR A 93 43.72 37.42 24.01
N PHE A 94 42.60 37.99 24.44
CA PHE A 94 42.23 38.09 25.86
C PHE A 94 41.46 36.87 26.40
N GLN A 95 41.19 35.87 25.55
CA GLN A 95 40.39 34.68 25.88
C GLN A 95 38.99 35.05 26.39
N LEU A 96 38.40 36.11 25.85
CA LEU A 96 37.08 36.62 26.24
C LEU A 96 36.01 36.01 25.32
N PRO A 97 35.04 35.25 25.84
CA PRO A 97 33.95 34.72 25.01
C PRO A 97 33.16 35.83 24.35
N PHE A 98 33.05 35.78 23.02
CA PHE A 98 32.28 36.71 22.22
C PHE A 98 31.13 35.99 21.54
N VAL A 99 29.91 36.41 21.85
CA VAL A 99 28.71 35.89 21.21
C VAL A 99 28.17 36.97 20.30
N THR A 100 27.91 36.62 19.06
CA THR A 100 27.31 37.55 18.12
C THR A 100 26.06 36.94 17.48
N PRO A 101 24.92 37.68 17.48
CA PRO A 101 23.76 37.29 16.70
C PRO A 101 23.97 37.54 15.20
N TRP A 102 25.05 38.22 14.82
CA TRP A 102 25.33 38.64 13.46
C TRP A 102 26.63 38.00 12.94
N PHE A 103 26.61 37.63 11.66
CA PHE A 103 27.74 37.13 10.88
C PHE A 103 28.28 35.71 11.19
N PRO A 104 28.23 34.79 10.21
CA PRO A 104 29.08 33.62 10.16
C PRO A 104 30.19 33.86 9.12
N GLU A 105 31.28 34.54 9.51
CA GLU A 105 32.47 34.56 8.67
C GLU A 105 33.18 33.22 8.86
N LYS A 106 33.66 32.59 7.77
CA LYS A 106 34.68 31.56 7.89
C LYS A 106 35.99 32.27 8.22
N VAL A 107 36.16 32.67 9.47
CA VAL A 107 37.48 33.07 9.92
C VAL A 107 38.34 31.83 9.85
N ILE A 108 39.45 31.93 9.13
CA ILE A 108 40.43 30.86 9.11
C ILE A 108 40.83 30.68 10.57
N PRO A 109 40.51 29.54 11.21
CA PRO A 109 40.92 29.33 12.58
C PRO A 109 42.45 29.47 12.62
N PRO A 110 43.02 30.08 13.67
CA PRO A 110 44.47 30.19 13.78
C PRO A 110 45.06 28.78 13.63
N SER A 111 46.03 28.64 12.72
CA SER A 111 46.62 27.36 12.30
C SER A 111 47.21 26.54 13.45
N SER A 112 47.31 27.12 14.64
CA SER A 112 47.87 26.57 15.87
C SER A 112 46.91 25.70 16.70
N GLY A 113 45.70 25.39 16.23
CA GLY A 113 44.75 24.52 16.95
C GLY A 113 44.16 25.12 18.24
N LEU A 114 44.23 26.45 18.38
CA LEU A 114 43.65 27.19 19.51
C LEU A 114 42.12 27.23 19.42
N ILE A 115 41.46 27.23 20.59
CA ILE A 115 40.00 27.36 20.69
C ILE A 115 39.60 28.76 20.26
N ASP A 116 38.68 28.88 19.29
CA ASP A 116 38.08 30.18 18.95
C ASP A 116 37.11 30.64 20.05
N TYR A 117 37.27 31.89 20.51
CA TYR A 117 36.43 32.50 21.54
C TYR A 117 35.19 33.17 20.97
N ALA A 118 35.02 33.21 19.65
CA ALA A 118 33.81 33.71 19.00
C ALA A 118 32.76 32.61 18.76
N VAL A 119 31.48 32.95 18.91
CA VAL A 119 30.33 32.10 18.58
C VAL A 119 29.31 32.93 17.82
N SER A 120 28.83 32.39 16.70
CA SER A 120 27.82 33.03 15.87
C SER A 120 26.50 32.27 15.90
N LEU A 121 25.41 33.00 16.19
CA LEU A 121 24.05 32.44 16.15
C LEU A 121 23.42 32.45 14.76
N ARG A 122 23.91 33.32 13.85
CA ARG A 122 23.38 33.37 12.49
C ARG A 122 23.84 32.12 11.74
N PRO A 123 22.91 31.29 11.25
CA PRO A 123 23.29 30.11 10.51
C PRO A 123 23.83 30.46 9.13
N ASP A 124 24.67 29.56 8.61
CA ASP A 124 25.16 29.64 7.24
C ASP A 124 24.18 28.97 6.27
N TYR A 125 23.53 29.77 5.42
CA TYR A 125 22.44 29.32 4.55
C TYR A 125 22.69 29.51 3.04
N HIS A 126 23.94 29.74 2.61
CA HIS A 126 24.25 29.85 1.18
C HIS A 126 23.82 28.61 0.38
N ARG A 127 23.90 27.41 0.98
CA ARG A 127 23.40 26.17 0.37
C ARG A 127 21.88 26.18 0.16
N ALA A 128 21.13 26.79 1.09
CA ALA A 128 19.69 26.95 0.93
C ALA A 128 19.36 27.81 -0.30
N VAL A 129 20.13 28.88 -0.54
CA VAL A 129 19.98 29.74 -1.73
C VAL A 129 20.18 28.91 -3.01
N ILE A 130 21.20 28.06 -3.07
CA ILE A 130 21.45 27.17 -4.21
C ILE A 130 20.29 26.22 -4.42
N ASP A 131 19.89 25.49 -3.36
CA ASP A 131 18.80 24.52 -3.42
C ASP A 131 17.49 25.16 -3.89
N THR A 132 17.18 26.38 -3.44
CA THR A 132 15.99 27.11 -3.91
C THR A 132 16.06 27.49 -5.38
N ILE A 133 17.21 27.96 -5.87
CA ILE A 133 17.40 28.30 -7.29
C ILE A 133 17.25 27.03 -8.14
N THR A 134 17.78 25.89 -7.67
CA THR A 134 17.62 24.61 -8.35
C THR A 134 16.19 24.09 -8.32
N TYR A 135 15.46 24.28 -7.22
CA TYR A 135 14.07 23.89 -7.07
C TYR A 135 13.18 24.61 -8.09
N TYR A 136 13.42 25.90 -8.33
CA TYR A 136 12.70 26.65 -9.36
C TYR A 136 13.23 26.45 -10.79
N GLY A 137 14.34 25.72 -10.98
CA GLY A 137 14.92 25.43 -12.29
C GLY A 137 15.46 26.67 -13.02
N TRP A 138 15.88 27.71 -12.30
CA TRP A 138 16.40 28.94 -12.90
C TRP A 138 17.77 28.71 -13.52
N LYS A 139 17.93 29.05 -14.81
CA LYS A 139 19.22 28.88 -15.52
C LYS A 139 20.11 30.13 -15.46
N ASN A 140 19.49 31.31 -15.54
CA ASN A 140 20.19 32.60 -15.54
C ASN A 140 19.68 33.42 -14.35
N VAL A 141 20.60 33.82 -13.46
CA VAL A 141 20.25 34.53 -12.24
C VAL A 141 20.97 35.87 -12.17
N ILE A 142 20.24 36.93 -11.84
CA ILE A 142 20.77 38.26 -11.59
C ILE A 142 20.98 38.39 -10.09
N TYR A 143 22.20 38.68 -9.65
CA TYR A 143 22.55 38.80 -8.24
C TYR A 143 22.82 40.26 -7.86
N VAL A 144 22.00 40.80 -6.97
CA VAL A 144 22.07 42.18 -6.49
C VAL A 144 22.36 42.16 -5.00
N TYR A 145 23.39 42.89 -4.56
CA TYR A 145 23.78 42.94 -3.15
C TYR A 145 24.13 44.34 -2.66
N ASP A 146 24.01 44.58 -1.34
CA ASP A 146 24.30 45.89 -0.73
C ASP A 146 25.65 45.97 0.01
N SER A 147 25.93 44.94 0.79
CA SER A 147 26.94 44.93 1.84
C SER A 147 28.09 43.97 1.53
N HIS A 148 29.21 44.12 2.27
CA HIS A 148 30.33 43.19 2.18
C HIS A 148 29.92 41.74 2.51
N ASP A 149 28.89 41.56 3.35
CA ASP A 149 28.26 40.27 3.64
C ASP A 149 27.74 39.59 2.37
N GLY A 150 27.01 40.34 1.53
CA GLY A 150 26.48 39.82 0.27
C GLY A 150 27.59 39.41 -0.70
N LEU A 151 28.71 40.14 -0.71
CA LEU A 151 29.88 39.77 -1.52
C LEU A 151 30.51 38.45 -1.04
N LEU A 152 30.65 38.25 0.27
CA LEU A 152 31.19 37.02 0.83
C LEU A 152 30.27 35.83 0.56
N ARG A 153 28.95 36.02 0.69
CA ARG A 153 27.97 34.98 0.32
C ARG A 153 28.02 34.66 -1.17
N LEU A 154 28.19 35.66 -2.03
CA LEU A 154 28.42 35.45 -3.46
C LEU A 154 29.68 34.62 -3.72
N GLN A 155 30.78 34.89 -3.02
CA GLN A 155 32.01 34.09 -3.12
C GLN A 155 31.76 32.63 -2.70
N GLN A 156 31.00 32.40 -1.63
CA GLN A 156 30.61 31.05 -1.19
C GLN A 156 29.72 30.33 -2.21
N LEU A 157 28.81 31.06 -2.86
CA LEU A 157 28.01 30.54 -3.97
C LEU A 157 28.92 30.10 -5.13
N TYR A 158 29.90 30.91 -5.54
CA TYR A 158 30.84 30.51 -6.59
C TYR A 158 31.73 29.33 -6.19
N GLN A 159 32.19 29.26 -4.93
CA GLN A 159 33.01 28.14 -4.45
C GLN A 159 32.26 26.80 -4.45
N SER A 160 30.94 26.84 -4.26
CA SER A 160 30.09 25.63 -4.26
C SER A 160 29.61 25.24 -5.66
N LEU A 161 29.62 26.16 -6.63
CA LEU A 161 29.33 25.90 -8.04
C LEU A 161 30.59 25.38 -8.74
N GLN A 162 30.72 24.06 -8.92
CA GLN A 162 31.83 23.48 -9.69
C GLN A 162 31.71 23.85 -11.18
N PRO A 163 32.80 24.29 -11.85
CA PRO A 163 32.76 24.59 -13.28
C PRO A 163 32.48 23.32 -14.09
N GLY A 164 31.41 23.35 -14.91
CA GLY A 164 31.00 22.25 -15.81
C GLY A 164 29.80 21.41 -15.33
N ASN A 165 29.47 21.42 -14.04
CA ASN A 165 28.33 20.70 -13.46
C ASN A 165 27.31 21.65 -12.78
N ALA A 166 27.42 22.94 -13.04
CA ALA A 166 26.55 23.95 -12.45
C ALA A 166 25.15 23.91 -13.09
N THR A 167 24.12 23.79 -12.25
CA THR A 167 22.70 23.82 -12.66
C THR A 167 22.25 25.19 -13.17
N PHE A 168 22.93 26.26 -12.75
CA PHE A 168 22.63 27.63 -13.13
C PHE A 168 23.89 28.49 -13.22
N ARG A 169 23.79 29.62 -13.94
CA ARG A 169 24.82 30.65 -14.02
C ARG A 169 24.32 31.99 -13.48
N ILE A 170 25.21 32.70 -12.79
CA ILE A 170 24.99 34.08 -12.36
C ILE A 170 25.37 34.98 -13.53
N SER A 171 24.38 35.58 -14.21
CA SER A 171 24.61 36.32 -15.46
C SER A 171 25.09 37.75 -15.21
N ASN A 172 24.52 38.40 -14.19
CA ASN A 172 24.79 39.80 -13.88
C ASN A 172 24.92 39.95 -12.37
N VAL A 173 25.92 40.74 -11.95
CA VAL A 173 26.20 41.02 -10.56
C VAL A 173 26.29 42.54 -10.36
N LYS A 174 25.56 43.09 -9.39
CA LYS A 174 25.60 44.52 -9.09
C LYS A 174 25.61 44.80 -7.59
N ARG A 175 26.59 45.58 -7.13
CA ARG A 175 26.57 46.22 -5.82
C ARG A 175 25.71 47.47 -5.86
N VAL A 176 24.84 47.63 -4.86
CA VAL A 176 23.84 48.71 -4.79
C VAL A 176 23.90 49.40 -3.43
N ALA A 177 23.86 50.74 -3.41
CA ALA A 177 23.76 51.53 -2.19
C ALA A 177 22.30 51.85 -1.83
N ASN A 178 21.49 52.23 -2.83
CA ASN A 178 20.12 52.70 -2.64
C ASN A 178 19.10 51.94 -3.50
N ALA A 179 17.84 51.94 -3.08
CA ALA A 179 16.75 51.24 -3.78
C ALA A 179 16.57 51.73 -5.23
N THR A 180 16.82 53.03 -5.47
CA THR A 180 16.76 53.62 -6.81
C THR A 180 17.83 53.08 -7.76
N ASP A 181 19.00 52.68 -7.25
CA ASP A 181 20.05 52.09 -8.08
C ASP A 181 19.66 50.68 -8.55
N VAL A 182 18.90 49.94 -7.73
CA VAL A 182 18.33 48.63 -8.13
C VAL A 182 17.42 48.80 -9.33
N VAL A 183 16.44 49.70 -9.22
CA VAL A 183 15.45 49.96 -10.27
C VAL A 183 16.13 50.47 -11.55
N LYS A 184 17.09 51.40 -11.44
CA LYS A 184 17.88 51.88 -12.60
C LYS A 184 18.65 50.76 -13.29
N PHE A 185 19.27 49.88 -12.50
CA PHE A 185 20.02 48.73 -13.02
C PHE A 185 19.10 47.75 -13.75
N LEU A 186 17.95 47.40 -13.15
CA LEU A 186 16.96 46.54 -13.79
C LEU A 186 16.33 47.20 -15.02
N GLY A 187 16.10 48.51 -14.99
CA GLY A 187 15.59 49.27 -16.13
C GLY A 187 16.57 49.27 -17.31
N ALA A 188 17.88 49.27 -17.04
CA ALA A 188 18.89 49.09 -18.08
C ALA A 188 18.84 47.69 -18.72
N LEU A 189 18.58 46.64 -17.92
CA LEU A 189 18.41 45.28 -18.42
C LEU A 189 17.11 45.11 -19.20
N GLU A 190 16.03 45.76 -18.78
CA GLU A 190 14.72 45.74 -19.46
C GLU A 190 14.79 46.37 -20.86
N ARG A 191 15.62 47.40 -21.03
CA ARG A 191 15.85 48.04 -22.34
C ARG A 191 16.59 47.13 -23.32
N LEU A 192 17.43 46.22 -22.82
CA LEU A 192 18.14 45.25 -23.64
C LEU A 192 17.24 44.07 -24.03
N ASP A 193 16.45 43.56 -23.08
CA ASP A 193 15.56 42.44 -23.30
C ASP A 193 14.30 42.56 -22.44
N ARG A 194 13.19 42.97 -23.05
CA ARG A 194 11.92 43.25 -22.36
C ARG A 194 11.10 41.99 -22.07
N TRP A 195 11.19 40.98 -22.94
CA TRP A 195 10.24 39.86 -22.91
C TRP A 195 10.76 38.65 -22.13
N SER A 196 12.06 38.57 -21.84
CA SER A 196 12.58 37.48 -21.03
C SER A 196 12.21 37.57 -19.57
N ASN A 197 12.04 36.38 -18.97
CA ASN A 197 11.89 36.22 -17.53
C ASN A 197 13.21 36.54 -16.83
N LYS A 198 13.15 37.41 -15.83
CA LYS A 198 14.29 37.87 -15.05
C LYS A 198 14.16 37.39 -13.61
N TYR A 199 15.14 36.58 -13.23
CA TYR A 199 15.23 36.00 -11.90
C TYR A 199 16.24 36.80 -11.09
N VAL A 200 15.76 37.57 -10.11
CA VAL A 200 16.58 38.51 -9.33
C VAL A 200 16.75 37.97 -7.92
N VAL A 201 17.98 37.63 -7.56
CA VAL A 201 18.38 37.34 -6.19
C VAL A 201 18.82 38.64 -5.54
N LEU A 202 18.03 39.10 -4.58
CA LEU A 202 18.29 40.32 -3.82
C LEU A 202 18.86 39.94 -2.45
N ASP A 203 20.13 40.26 -2.24
CA ASP A 203 20.86 40.10 -0.98
C ASP A 203 21.08 41.46 -0.33
N SER A 204 20.08 41.94 0.37
CA SER A 204 20.11 43.24 1.00
C SER A 204 19.53 43.22 2.42
N SER A 205 19.72 44.33 3.11
CA SER A 205 18.95 44.65 4.31
C SER A 205 17.43 44.67 4.04
N THR A 206 16.64 44.44 5.10
CA THR A 206 15.17 44.41 5.02
C THR A 206 14.60 45.72 4.46
N GLN A 207 15.11 46.86 4.91
CA GLN A 207 14.66 48.19 4.48
C GLN A 207 14.92 48.40 2.98
N LEU A 208 16.14 48.13 2.53
CA LEU A 208 16.51 48.27 1.13
C LEU A 208 15.72 47.32 0.21
N ALA A 209 15.48 46.07 0.66
CA ALA A 209 14.68 45.10 -0.09
C ALA A 209 13.25 45.61 -0.30
N LYS A 210 12.62 46.07 0.78
CA LYS A 210 11.27 46.62 0.75
C LYS A 210 11.18 47.84 -0.16
N ASP A 211 12.07 48.81 0.00
CA ASP A 211 12.07 50.03 -0.81
C ASP A 211 12.31 49.74 -2.29
N ALA A 212 13.21 48.79 -2.60
CA ALA A 212 13.50 48.39 -3.98
C ALA A 212 12.28 47.75 -4.65
N LEU A 213 11.57 46.87 -3.94
CA LEU A 213 10.35 46.23 -4.44
C LEU A 213 9.23 47.25 -4.65
N ILE A 214 9.03 48.18 -3.70
CA ILE A 214 8.02 49.24 -3.82
C ILE A 214 8.32 50.13 -5.03
N LEU A 215 9.57 50.56 -5.19
CA LEU A 215 9.97 51.39 -6.32
C LEU A 215 9.83 50.64 -7.65
N HIS A 216 10.16 49.35 -7.71
CA HIS A 216 9.93 48.55 -8.91
C HIS A 216 8.44 48.47 -9.25
N VAL A 217 7.58 48.11 -8.31
CA VAL A 217 6.14 47.98 -8.57
C VAL A 217 5.54 49.30 -9.05
N ARG A 218 5.99 50.44 -8.50
CA ARG A 218 5.55 51.79 -8.89
C ARG A 218 6.12 52.27 -10.23
N ASP A 219 7.26 51.75 -10.66
CA ASP A 219 7.87 52.15 -11.94
C ASP A 219 7.17 51.46 -13.12
N VAL A 220 6.61 52.27 -14.03
CA VAL A 220 5.91 51.80 -15.23
C VAL A 220 6.88 51.23 -16.28
N GLN A 221 8.16 51.57 -16.23
CA GLN A 221 9.16 51.11 -17.22
C GLN A 221 9.52 49.63 -17.05
N LEU A 222 9.29 49.05 -15.87
CA LEU A 222 9.66 47.68 -15.55
C LEU A 222 8.47 46.72 -15.68
N GLY A 223 8.70 45.56 -16.29
CA GLY A 223 7.72 44.48 -16.30
C GLY A 223 7.43 43.98 -14.88
N ARG A 224 6.16 43.68 -14.59
CA ARG A 224 5.74 43.08 -13.30
C ARG A 224 5.69 41.54 -13.38
N ARG A 225 5.09 41.01 -14.45
CA ARG A 225 4.89 39.57 -14.66
C ARG A 225 6.16 38.79 -15.02
N ASN A 226 7.15 39.45 -15.61
CA ASN A 226 8.36 38.81 -16.09
C ASN A 226 9.45 38.72 -14.99
N TYR A 227 9.18 39.28 -13.81
CA TYR A 227 10.16 39.31 -12.71
C TYR A 227 9.77 38.34 -11.62
N HIS A 228 10.78 37.64 -11.11
CA HIS A 228 10.66 36.84 -9.91
C HIS A 228 11.81 37.21 -8.98
N TYR A 229 11.46 37.78 -7.83
CA TYR A 229 12.41 38.11 -6.78
C TYR A 229 12.59 36.96 -5.82
N PHE A 230 13.85 36.67 -5.54
CA PHE A 230 14.25 35.86 -4.42
C PHE A 230 15.02 36.70 -3.41
N LEU A 231 14.40 36.94 -2.27
CA LEU A 231 14.98 37.63 -1.14
C LEU A 231 15.85 36.62 -0.38
N SER A 232 17.15 36.66 -0.66
CA SER A 232 18.11 35.75 -0.02
C SER A 232 18.35 36.09 1.46
N GLY A 233 18.10 37.34 1.87
CA GLY A 233 18.12 37.73 3.29
C GLY A 233 16.97 37.12 4.09
N LEU A 234 17.11 37.10 5.42
CA LEU A 234 16.05 36.70 6.36
C LEU A 234 15.01 37.83 6.53
N VAL A 235 14.41 38.25 5.42
CA VAL A 235 13.56 39.45 5.29
C VAL A 235 12.08 39.14 5.49
N MET A 236 11.66 37.88 5.30
CA MET A 236 10.25 37.48 5.39
C MET A 236 9.73 37.35 6.84
N ASP A 237 10.57 37.60 7.85
CA ASP A 237 10.15 37.59 9.27
C ASP A 237 9.38 38.88 9.66
N ASP A 238 9.59 40.01 8.97
CA ASP A 238 9.10 41.35 9.36
C ASP A 238 7.62 41.64 9.00
N ARG A 239 6.92 40.74 8.29
CA ARG A 239 5.48 40.85 7.89
C ARG A 239 5.09 42.18 7.22
N TRP A 240 5.93 42.71 6.33
CA TRP A 240 5.69 43.96 5.58
C TRP A 240 4.69 43.82 4.41
N GLU A 241 4.13 42.63 4.17
CA GLU A 241 3.20 42.34 3.07
C GLU A 241 1.93 43.18 3.10
N LYS A 242 1.43 43.47 4.32
CA LYS A 242 0.19 44.23 4.52
C LYS A 242 0.32 45.71 4.17
N GLU A 243 1.54 46.20 3.97
CA GLU A 243 1.78 47.62 3.73
C GLU A 243 1.52 48.03 2.27
N VAL A 244 1.64 47.11 1.30
CA VAL A 244 1.40 47.42 -0.12
C VAL A 244 0.64 46.28 -0.80
N THR A 245 -0.56 46.58 -1.29
CA THR A 245 -1.44 45.61 -1.97
C THR A 245 -0.95 45.19 -3.35
N GLU A 246 -0.08 45.99 -3.97
CA GLU A 246 0.41 45.81 -5.34
C GLU A 246 1.52 44.74 -5.45
N PHE A 247 1.99 44.22 -4.32
CA PHE A 247 2.98 43.16 -4.26
C PHE A 247 2.52 41.87 -4.96
N GLY A 248 1.21 41.63 -5.06
CA GLY A 248 0.64 40.48 -5.76
C GLY A 248 0.88 40.42 -7.28
N ALA A 249 1.47 41.46 -7.88
CA ALA A 249 1.77 41.52 -9.31
C ALA A 249 3.14 40.93 -9.70
N ILE A 250 3.99 40.61 -8.74
CA ILE A 250 5.35 40.09 -8.93
C ILE A 250 5.54 38.85 -8.05
N ASN A 251 6.21 37.82 -8.56
CA ASN A 251 6.52 36.65 -7.75
C ASN A 251 7.65 37.00 -6.76
N ILE A 252 7.38 36.92 -5.46
CA ILE A 252 8.36 37.17 -4.41
C ILE A 252 8.49 35.93 -3.54
N THR A 253 9.71 35.45 -3.43
CA THR A 253 10.10 34.31 -2.60
C THR A 253 11.17 34.75 -1.62
N GLY A 254 11.22 34.14 -0.45
CA GLY A 254 12.24 34.47 0.53
C GLY A 254 12.29 33.51 1.70
N PHE A 255 13.35 33.66 2.49
CA PHE A 255 13.52 32.85 3.69
C PHE A 255 12.92 33.50 4.92
N ARG A 256 12.33 32.64 5.74
CA ARG A 256 11.82 32.97 7.06
C ARG A 256 12.42 32.04 8.10
N MET A 257 13.00 32.61 9.16
CA MET A 257 13.66 31.83 10.21
C MET A 257 12.68 31.46 11.33
N LEU A 258 11.74 32.35 11.65
CA LEU A 258 10.84 32.18 12.78
C LEU A 258 9.63 31.35 12.40
N ASP A 259 9.31 30.38 13.25
CA ASP A 259 8.12 29.56 13.09
C ASP A 259 7.02 30.01 14.06
N PHE A 260 6.14 30.91 13.61
CA PHE A 260 5.00 31.40 14.40
C PHE A 260 4.00 30.29 14.78
N SER A 261 4.13 29.07 14.26
CA SER A 261 3.31 27.93 14.73
C SER A 261 3.77 27.39 16.09
N ARG A 262 5.04 27.60 16.47
CA ARG A 262 5.59 27.11 17.73
C ARG A 262 5.01 27.87 18.92
N LYS A 263 4.72 27.14 20.00
CA LYS A 263 4.20 27.73 21.24
C LYS A 263 5.15 28.79 21.81
N ILE A 264 6.46 28.52 21.85
CA ILE A 264 7.45 29.44 22.42
C ILE A 264 7.47 30.81 21.71
N VAL A 265 7.24 30.81 20.38
CA VAL A 265 7.19 32.04 19.58
C VAL A 265 5.85 32.76 19.79
N ARG A 266 4.74 32.03 19.89
CA ARG A 266 3.42 32.63 20.18
C ARG A 266 3.39 33.30 21.56
N ASP A 267 3.88 32.61 22.58
CA ASP A 267 3.98 33.12 23.95
C ASP A 267 4.90 34.36 23.99
N PHE A 268 5.99 34.37 23.20
CA PHE A 268 6.87 35.53 23.08
C PHE A 268 6.20 36.72 22.38
N ILE A 269 5.49 36.49 21.27
CA ILE A 269 4.80 37.55 20.52
C ILE A 269 3.72 38.24 21.36
N GLU A 270 3.01 37.49 22.21
CA GLU A 270 2.04 38.04 23.17
C GLU A 270 2.70 39.03 24.15
N VAL A 271 3.92 38.71 24.62
CA VAL A 271 4.71 39.59 25.49
C VAL A 271 5.33 40.76 24.72
N TRP A 272 5.73 40.53 23.46
CA TRP A 272 6.36 41.52 22.59
C TRP A 272 5.39 42.64 22.15
N ARG A 273 4.06 42.38 22.17
CA ARG A 273 2.99 43.32 21.82
C ARG A 273 3.09 43.90 20.39
N LYS A 274 3.85 43.24 19.50
CA LYS A 274 3.92 43.53 18.06
C LYS A 274 3.69 42.26 17.26
N ASP A 275 3.11 42.39 16.08
CA ASP A 275 2.73 41.26 15.20
C ASP A 275 3.93 40.53 14.57
N SER A 276 5.10 41.17 14.51
CA SER A 276 6.33 40.62 13.94
C SER A 276 7.56 41.06 14.74
N ILE A 277 8.63 40.29 14.57
CA ILE A 277 9.96 40.58 15.09
C ILE A 277 10.98 40.24 14.01
N SER A 278 11.96 41.11 13.82
CA SER A 278 13.03 40.88 12.85
C SER A 278 13.90 39.70 13.24
N ALA A 279 14.38 38.95 12.25
CA ALA A 279 15.31 37.84 12.46
C ALA A 279 16.54 38.26 13.28
N LYS A 280 17.04 39.49 13.07
CA LYS A 280 18.18 40.04 13.82
C LYS A 280 17.87 40.23 15.31
N ALA A 281 16.68 40.72 15.61
CA ALA A 281 16.22 40.95 16.98
C ALA A 281 15.94 39.62 17.70
N ALA A 282 15.34 38.65 17.00
CA ALA A 282 15.13 37.31 17.54
C ALA A 282 16.44 36.56 17.83
N LEU A 283 17.45 36.67 16.95
CA LEU A 283 18.79 36.12 17.21
C LEU A 283 19.46 36.77 18.42
N MET A 284 19.23 38.06 18.67
CA MET A 284 19.75 38.74 19.86
C MET A 284 19.08 38.22 21.14
N TYR A 285 17.77 38.00 21.11
CA TYR A 285 17.04 37.39 22.23
C TYR A 285 17.61 36.00 22.55
N ASP A 286 17.79 35.16 21.53
CA ASP A 286 18.38 33.83 21.65
C ASP A 286 19.83 33.88 22.16
N ALA A 287 20.60 34.89 21.77
CA ALA A 287 21.99 35.06 22.22
C ALA A 287 22.08 35.32 23.72
N VAL A 288 21.18 36.13 24.28
CA VAL A 288 21.08 36.32 25.74
C VAL A 288 20.73 35.00 26.42
N GLN A 289 19.76 34.26 25.89
CA GLN A 289 19.35 32.97 26.43
C GLN A 289 20.53 31.96 26.49
N VAL A 290 21.35 31.89 25.43
CA VAL A 290 22.56 31.05 25.39
C VAL A 290 23.55 31.42 26.48
N ILE A 291 23.84 32.72 26.67
CA ILE A 291 24.78 33.19 27.69
C ILE A 291 24.25 32.87 29.09
N VAL A 292 22.97 33.15 29.36
CA VAL A 292 22.36 32.90 30.67
C VAL A 292 22.34 31.40 30.99
N ASP A 293 21.98 30.55 30.04
CA ASP A 293 22.00 29.09 30.25
C ASP A 293 23.42 28.57 30.47
N ALA A 294 24.40 29.01 29.67
CA ALA A 294 25.80 28.61 29.84
C ALA A 294 26.36 29.01 31.21
N THR A 295 26.07 30.24 31.66
CA THR A 295 26.48 30.70 33.00
C THR A 295 25.81 29.92 34.12
N LEU A 296 24.50 29.67 34.04
CA LEU A 296 23.76 28.85 35.00
C LEU A 296 24.32 27.43 35.10
N ARG A 297 24.58 26.77 33.97
CA ARG A 297 25.17 25.42 33.94
C ARG A 297 26.57 25.41 34.54
N LEU A 298 27.37 26.44 34.28
CA LEU A 298 28.71 26.56 34.85
C LEU A 298 28.67 26.71 36.37
N VAL A 299 27.80 27.60 36.89
CA VAL A 299 27.62 27.83 38.33
C VAL A 299 27.11 26.57 39.03
N ARG A 300 26.15 25.85 38.44
CA ARG A 300 25.65 24.57 38.98
C ARG A 300 26.75 23.51 39.04
N LYS A 301 27.59 23.41 38.01
CA LYS A 301 28.66 22.40 37.94
C LYS A 301 29.81 22.69 38.90
N LYS A 302 30.16 23.97 39.09
CA LYS A 302 31.26 24.40 39.96
C LYS A 302 30.92 25.72 40.67
N PRO A 303 30.25 25.66 41.84
CA PRO A 303 29.84 26.86 42.57
C PRO A 303 31.02 27.68 43.11
N ASP A 304 32.17 27.06 43.33
CA ASP A 304 33.36 27.73 43.91
C ASP A 304 34.14 28.60 42.91
N ILE A 305 33.93 28.41 41.60
CA ILE A 305 34.59 29.24 40.56
C ILE A 305 34.25 30.72 40.77
N LEU A 306 33.00 31.02 41.13
CA LEU A 306 32.54 32.39 41.29
C LEU A 306 33.01 33.03 42.60
N ARG A 307 33.21 32.21 43.65
CA ARG A 307 33.70 32.71 44.94
C ARG A 307 35.13 33.23 44.81
N ASN A 308 35.94 32.57 43.98
CA ASN A 308 37.31 33.00 43.69
C ASN A 308 37.36 34.21 42.75
N SER A 309 36.42 34.36 41.79
CA SER A 309 36.38 35.51 40.89
C SER A 309 35.92 36.80 41.60
N ILE A 310 34.92 36.71 42.48
CA ILE A 310 34.44 37.86 43.29
C ILE A 310 35.53 38.31 44.27
N ARG A 311 36.20 37.38 44.95
CA ARG A 311 37.35 37.68 45.83
C ARG A 311 38.49 38.36 45.06
N ARG A 312 38.75 37.94 43.82
CA ARG A 312 39.74 38.59 42.95
C ARG A 312 39.30 39.94 42.42
N LYS A 313 38.02 40.15 42.06
CA LYS A 313 37.51 41.47 41.67
C LYS A 313 37.67 42.48 42.81
N ALA A 314 37.35 42.07 44.04
CA ALA A 314 37.60 42.88 45.23
C ALA A 314 39.10 43.18 45.44
N TYR A 315 39.99 42.20 45.17
CA TYR A 315 41.45 42.37 45.23
C TYR A 315 42.03 43.24 44.09
N LEU A 316 41.47 43.19 42.88
CA LEU A 316 41.91 43.98 41.73
C LEU A 316 41.46 45.44 41.84
N LEU A 317 40.24 45.68 42.34
CA LEU A 317 39.71 47.02 42.63
C LEU A 317 40.48 47.72 43.76
N THR A 318 40.99 46.98 44.74
CA THR A 318 41.80 47.54 45.85
C THR A 318 43.24 47.89 45.46
N ASN A 319 43.77 47.28 44.38
CA ASN A 319 45.16 47.48 43.93
C ASN A 319 45.30 48.36 42.67
N ASN A 320 44.23 48.99 42.17
CA ASN A 320 44.22 49.75 40.90
C ASN A 320 44.83 49.01 39.69
N LYS A 321 44.90 47.67 39.75
CA LYS A 321 45.34 46.84 38.63
C LYS A 321 44.13 46.52 37.78
N THR A 322 43.77 47.45 36.90
CA THR A 322 42.81 47.19 35.82
C THR A 322 43.49 46.34 34.74
N PHE A 323 42.70 45.55 34.01
CA PHE A 323 43.19 44.92 32.79
C PHE A 323 43.42 46.04 31.77
N ASP A 324 44.69 46.35 31.50
CA ASP A 324 45.08 47.31 30.48
C ASP A 324 45.32 46.57 29.15
N CYS A 325 44.86 47.17 28.05
CA CYS A 325 45.07 46.67 26.69
C CYS A 325 46.44 47.06 26.12
N ASN A 326 47.24 47.82 26.86
CA ASN A 326 48.51 48.31 26.40
C ASN A 326 49.50 47.15 26.12
N PRO A 327 50.05 47.04 24.89
CA PRO A 327 50.92 45.92 24.48
C PRO A 327 52.24 45.82 25.27
N SER A 328 52.58 46.83 26.06
CA SER A 328 53.83 46.89 26.85
C SER A 328 53.78 46.07 28.15
N GLN A 329 52.61 45.63 28.61
CA GLN A 329 52.45 44.78 29.79
C GLN A 329 52.11 43.33 29.39
N LYS A 330 52.57 42.35 30.20
CA LYS A 330 52.21 40.94 30.00
C LYS A 330 50.70 40.78 30.17
N TYR A 331 50.00 40.47 29.07
CA TYR A 331 48.55 40.33 29.05
C TYR A 331 48.11 39.21 30.00
N LEU A 332 47.12 39.51 30.84
CA LEU A 332 46.53 38.53 31.74
C LEU A 332 45.30 37.93 31.05
N ALA A 333 45.39 36.68 30.63
CA ALA A 333 44.28 35.99 29.97
C ALA A 333 43.09 35.82 30.94
N TYR A 334 41.86 35.90 30.42
CA TYR A 334 40.67 35.71 31.23
C TYR A 334 40.48 34.22 31.60
N GLU A 335 40.91 33.83 32.81
CA GLU A 335 40.98 32.42 33.25
C GLU A 335 39.66 31.63 33.18
N ILE A 336 38.51 32.31 33.21
CA ILE A 336 37.19 31.67 33.18
C ILE A 336 36.67 31.54 31.75
N GLY A 337 37.21 32.31 30.80
CA GLY A 337 36.71 32.42 29.44
C GLY A 337 36.68 31.09 28.71
N ASP A 338 37.77 30.33 28.81
CA ASP A 338 37.90 28.99 28.22
C ASP A 338 36.87 27.98 28.78
N ARG A 339 36.39 28.17 30.01
CA ARG A 339 35.32 27.32 30.59
C ARG A 339 33.94 27.74 30.09
N ILE A 340 33.71 29.05 29.97
CA ILE A 340 32.44 29.61 29.50
C ILE A 340 32.24 29.31 28.02
N ILE A 341 33.24 29.55 27.18
CA ILE A 341 33.15 29.29 25.73
C ILE A 341 32.88 27.82 25.44
N ARG A 342 33.53 26.89 26.17
CA ARG A 342 33.25 25.46 26.05
C ARG A 342 31.84 25.11 26.51
N MET A 343 31.29 25.84 27.48
CA MET A 343 29.89 25.65 27.88
C MET A 343 28.94 26.16 26.79
N ILE A 344 29.20 27.34 26.22
CA ILE A 344 28.45 27.93 25.10
C ILE A 344 28.47 26.98 23.90
N LYS A 345 29.64 26.47 23.49
CA LYS A 345 29.73 25.53 22.35
C LYS A 345 29.01 24.19 22.61
N LYS A 346 28.81 23.81 23.87
CA LYS A 346 28.05 22.61 24.29
C LYS A 346 26.58 22.89 24.60
N THR A 347 26.09 24.12 24.41
CA THR A 347 24.67 24.39 24.65
C THR A 347 23.83 23.73 23.57
N GLU A 348 22.82 23.01 24.04
CA GLU A 348 21.69 22.56 23.25
C GLU A 348 20.45 23.12 23.93
N LEU A 349 19.77 24.04 23.25
CA LEU A 349 18.56 24.69 23.76
C LEU A 349 17.62 25.04 22.61
N GLU A 350 16.34 25.24 22.94
CA GLU A 350 15.34 25.72 22.00
C GLU A 350 15.07 27.20 22.27
N GLY A 351 15.27 28.02 21.25
CA GLY A 351 15.00 29.46 21.24
C GLY A 351 13.92 29.85 20.23
N LEU A 352 13.74 31.14 20.00
CA LEU A 352 12.78 31.69 19.03
C LEU A 352 13.10 31.24 17.60
N THR A 353 14.39 31.17 17.26
CA THR A 353 14.86 30.72 15.95
C THR A 353 14.96 29.20 15.82
N GLY A 354 14.39 28.45 16.76
CA GLY A 354 14.40 27.00 16.81
C GLY A 354 15.56 26.43 17.62
N VAL A 355 16.09 25.27 17.21
CA VAL A 355 17.16 24.59 17.95
C VAL A 355 18.47 25.37 17.79
N LEU A 356 19.12 25.68 18.92
CA LEU A 356 20.46 26.26 18.99
C LEU A 356 21.44 25.16 19.37
N LYS A 357 22.32 24.81 18.43
CA LYS A 357 23.42 23.86 18.61
C LYS A 357 24.62 24.39 17.85
N PHE A 358 25.81 24.29 18.43
CA PHE A 358 27.04 24.84 17.86
C PHE A 358 28.07 23.76 17.54
N ASN A 359 28.99 24.09 16.65
CA ASN A 359 30.19 23.31 16.36
C ASN A 359 31.35 23.72 17.27
N GLU A 360 32.44 22.95 17.21
CA GLU A 360 33.71 23.33 17.84
C GLU A 360 34.25 24.67 17.33
N ALA A 361 33.97 25.02 16.07
CA ALA A 361 34.29 26.32 15.48
C ALA A 361 33.35 27.46 15.91
N GLY A 362 32.31 27.20 16.72
CA GLY A 362 31.36 28.24 17.15
C GLY A 362 30.27 28.60 16.13
N HIS A 363 30.15 27.84 15.03
CA HIS A 363 29.05 28.00 14.06
C HIS A 363 27.82 27.17 14.43
N ARG A 364 26.63 27.71 14.14
CA ARG A 364 25.36 27.02 14.36
C ARG A 364 25.16 25.83 13.40
N ARG A 365 24.73 24.68 13.93
CA ARG A 365 24.29 23.48 13.20
C ARG A 365 22.86 23.09 13.54
N ASN A 366 22.28 22.25 12.68
CA ASN A 366 20.93 21.70 12.86
C ASN A 366 19.82 22.75 13.01
N PHE A 367 19.84 23.75 12.11
CA PHE A 367 18.79 24.77 12.00
C PHE A 367 17.88 24.47 10.80
N THR A 368 16.72 25.11 10.79
CA THR A 368 15.70 24.99 9.75
C THR A 368 15.33 26.36 9.22
N LEU A 369 15.11 26.48 7.92
CA LEU A 369 14.58 27.68 7.29
C LEU A 369 13.26 27.37 6.60
N GLN A 370 12.28 28.25 6.70
CA GLN A 370 11.04 28.14 5.93
C GLN A 370 11.19 28.92 4.63
N LEU A 371 10.89 28.27 3.51
CA LEU A 371 10.77 28.93 2.21
C LEU A 371 9.34 29.45 2.08
N MET A 372 9.21 30.76 1.97
CA MET A 372 7.94 31.45 1.84
C MET A 372 7.81 32.04 0.43
N GLU A 373 6.60 31.98 -0.11
CA GLU A 373 6.19 32.71 -1.31
C GLU A 373 4.99 33.55 -0.98
N MET A 374 4.96 34.74 -1.57
CA MET A 374 3.90 35.68 -1.41
C MET A 374 2.88 35.48 -2.53
N THR A 375 1.60 35.31 -2.17
CA THR A 375 0.52 35.10 -3.13
C THR A 375 0.06 36.41 -3.78
N VAL A 376 -0.79 36.29 -4.80
CA VAL A 376 -1.46 37.44 -5.45
C VAL A 376 -2.31 38.25 -4.45
N SER A 377 -2.84 37.60 -3.40
CA SER A 377 -3.57 38.26 -2.31
C SER A 377 -2.66 38.99 -1.31
N GLY A 378 -1.33 38.87 -1.45
CA GLY A 378 -0.35 39.41 -0.52
C GLY A 378 -0.18 38.57 0.74
N ASP A 379 -0.59 37.30 0.73
CA ASP A 379 -0.41 36.40 1.87
C ASP A 379 0.89 35.60 1.76
N MET A 380 1.65 35.53 2.85
CA MET A 380 2.84 34.68 2.99
C MET A 380 2.44 33.20 3.10
N VAL A 381 2.67 32.41 2.04
CA VAL A 381 2.43 30.95 2.03
C VAL A 381 3.75 30.21 2.14
N LYS A 382 3.77 29.20 3.02
CA LYS A 382 4.93 28.32 3.20
C LYS A 382 4.97 27.26 2.10
N ILE A 383 5.98 27.31 1.24
CA ILE A 383 6.19 26.30 0.17
C ILE A 383 6.99 25.12 0.69
N GLY A 384 7.94 25.35 1.59
CA GLY A 384 8.93 24.33 1.94
C GLY A 384 9.63 24.61 3.26
N THR A 385 10.30 23.58 3.76
CA THR A 385 11.26 23.68 4.85
C THR A 385 12.61 23.20 4.39
N TRP A 386 13.61 24.06 4.48
CA TRP A 386 14.99 23.69 4.24
C TRP A 386 15.66 23.25 5.53
N TYR A 387 16.31 22.09 5.46
CA TYR A 387 17.08 21.51 6.55
C TYR A 387 18.56 21.45 6.15
N ASN A 388 19.45 21.84 7.05
CA ASN A 388 20.90 21.79 6.78
C ASN A 388 21.42 20.39 6.39
N TYR A 389 20.78 19.32 6.87
CA TYR A 389 21.20 17.94 6.62
C TYR A 389 20.39 17.22 5.52
N LYS A 390 19.25 17.76 5.09
CA LYS A 390 18.31 17.11 4.14
C LYS A 390 18.06 17.94 2.87
N GLY A 391 18.48 19.20 2.83
CA GLY A 391 18.15 20.12 1.73
C GLY A 391 16.72 20.65 1.84
N LEU A 392 16.20 21.17 0.72
CA LEU A 392 14.83 21.70 0.64
C LEU A 392 13.81 20.57 0.57
N VAL A 393 12.92 20.49 1.56
CA VAL A 393 11.76 19.61 1.54
C VAL A 393 10.52 20.47 1.26
N PRO A 394 9.88 20.34 0.09
CA PRO A 394 8.64 21.05 -0.17
C PRO A 394 7.55 20.54 0.77
N VAL A 395 6.76 21.46 1.32
CA VAL A 395 5.51 21.12 1.98
C VAL A 395 4.60 20.61 0.87
N VAL A 396 4.43 19.29 0.81
CA VAL A 396 3.36 18.69 0.01
C VAL A 396 2.10 19.42 0.43
N ALA A 397 1.47 20.14 -0.50
CA ALA A 397 0.19 20.75 -0.23
C ALA A 397 -0.65 19.65 0.42
N LYS A 398 -1.08 19.86 1.69
CA LYS A 398 -2.17 19.03 2.23
C LYS A 398 -3.17 18.97 1.10
N PRO A 399 -3.60 17.76 0.65
CA PRO A 399 -4.52 17.67 -0.46
C PRO A 399 -5.59 18.69 -0.15
N ALA A 400 -5.68 19.72 -1.00
CA ALA A 400 -6.73 20.69 -0.84
C ALA A 400 -7.98 19.83 -0.67
N ILE A 401 -8.87 20.20 0.25
CA ILE A 401 -10.23 19.69 0.17
C ILE A 401 -10.67 20.17 -1.23
N ASN A 402 -10.48 19.30 -2.21
CA ASN A 402 -10.80 19.53 -3.59
C ASN A 402 -12.30 19.59 -3.54
N ILE A 403 -12.82 20.81 -3.58
CA ILE A 403 -14.24 21.02 -3.78
C ILE A 403 -14.54 20.30 -5.09
N PRO A 404 -15.34 19.22 -5.07
CA PRO A 404 -15.58 18.42 -6.27
C PRO A 404 -16.14 19.33 -7.37
N GLY A 405 -15.51 19.29 -8.55
CA GLY A 405 -15.99 20.02 -9.74
C GLY A 405 -15.18 21.24 -10.18
N HIS A 406 -14.07 21.61 -9.52
CA HIS A 406 -13.21 22.70 -10.01
C HIS A 406 -12.08 22.20 -10.92
N TYR A 407 -12.44 21.83 -12.15
CA TYR A 407 -11.52 21.53 -13.26
C TYR A 407 -11.90 22.35 -14.49
N ASP A 408 -10.92 22.68 -15.33
CA ASP A 408 -11.14 23.53 -16.51
C ASP A 408 -11.80 22.71 -17.62
N ARG A 409 -13.06 23.04 -17.96
CA ARG A 409 -13.84 22.36 -19.01
C ARG A 409 -13.41 22.75 -20.42
N ASN A 410 -12.77 23.91 -20.58
CA ASN A 410 -12.38 24.43 -21.89
C ASN A 410 -11.02 23.90 -22.36
N LYS A 411 -10.22 23.31 -21.47
CA LYS A 411 -8.95 22.65 -21.79
C LYS A 411 -9.20 21.28 -22.42
N THR A 412 -8.47 20.98 -23.50
CA THR A 412 -8.37 19.61 -24.06
C THR A 412 -7.36 18.81 -23.26
N TYR A 413 -7.81 17.75 -22.58
CA TYR A 413 -6.94 16.88 -21.78
C TYR A 413 -6.32 15.78 -22.64
N ILE A 414 -5.03 15.56 -22.45
CA ILE A 414 -4.31 14.48 -23.15
C ILE A 414 -4.43 13.19 -22.35
N VAL A 415 -5.08 12.19 -22.93
CA VAL A 415 -5.25 10.85 -22.35
C VAL A 415 -4.23 9.91 -22.96
N SER A 416 -3.25 9.47 -22.17
CA SER A 416 -2.25 8.49 -22.61
C SER A 416 -2.75 7.07 -22.37
N THR A 417 -2.45 6.18 -23.32
CA THR A 417 -2.90 4.79 -23.29
C THR A 417 -2.00 3.86 -24.10
N ILE A 418 -2.26 2.55 -24.04
CA ILE A 418 -1.46 1.49 -24.68
C ILE A 418 -2.34 0.59 -25.55
N GLU A 419 -1.78 0.06 -26.64
CA GLU A 419 -2.47 -0.81 -27.61
C GLU A 419 -2.47 -2.26 -27.08
N GLU A 420 -3.64 -2.74 -26.63
CA GLU A 420 -3.81 -4.08 -26.07
C GLU A 420 -5.27 -4.55 -26.23
N ALA A 421 -5.50 -5.71 -26.86
CA ALA A 421 -6.84 -6.27 -27.02
C ALA A 421 -7.33 -6.95 -25.72
N PRO A 422 -8.58 -6.69 -25.24
CA PRO A 422 -9.70 -6.00 -25.87
C PRO A 422 -9.86 -4.54 -25.39
N TYR A 423 -8.86 -4.00 -24.69
CA TYR A 423 -8.91 -2.68 -24.05
C TYR A 423 -8.83 -1.55 -25.06
N ILE A 424 -7.85 -1.60 -25.97
CA ILE A 424 -7.65 -0.66 -27.08
C ILE A 424 -7.10 -1.40 -28.27
N MET A 425 -7.80 -1.27 -29.40
CA MET A 425 -7.45 -1.82 -30.69
C MET A 425 -7.58 -0.72 -31.73
N ARG A 426 -6.79 -0.79 -32.81
CA ARG A 426 -7.01 0.08 -33.96
C ARG A 426 -8.34 -0.26 -34.61
N SER A 427 -9.09 0.78 -34.97
CA SER A 427 -10.33 0.61 -35.73
C SER A 427 -10.00 0.28 -37.19
N ASP A 428 -10.76 -0.61 -37.80
CA ASP A 428 -10.61 -0.93 -39.22
C ASP A 428 -11.04 0.31 -40.05
N PRO A 429 -10.21 0.82 -40.98
CA PRO A 429 -10.46 2.09 -41.67
C PRO A 429 -11.77 2.15 -42.45
N GLU A 430 -12.35 1.00 -42.80
CA GLU A 430 -13.54 0.90 -43.66
C GLU A 430 -14.87 1.03 -42.90
N LEU A 431 -14.91 0.87 -41.57
CA LEU A 431 -16.18 0.82 -40.82
C LEU A 431 -16.57 2.13 -40.11
N MET A 432 -15.62 3.00 -39.73
CA MET A 432 -15.94 4.26 -39.03
C MET A 432 -14.90 5.37 -39.28
N ALA A 433 -15.29 6.41 -40.03
CA ALA A 433 -14.41 7.52 -40.43
C ALA A 433 -14.00 8.49 -39.29
N ASN A 434 -14.64 8.45 -38.12
CA ASN A 434 -14.42 9.42 -37.03
C ASN A 434 -13.65 8.88 -35.81
N TYR A 435 -13.53 7.55 -35.63
CA TYR A 435 -12.93 6.96 -34.43
C TYR A 435 -11.72 6.09 -34.80
N ARG A 436 -10.51 6.56 -34.42
CA ARG A 436 -9.23 5.90 -34.74
C ARG A 436 -8.99 4.62 -33.91
N TYR A 437 -9.56 4.53 -32.71
CA TYR A 437 -9.38 3.44 -31.76
C TYR A 437 -10.74 2.89 -31.31
N ARG A 438 -10.80 1.59 -31.03
CA ARG A 438 -11.96 0.89 -30.46
C ARG A 438 -11.53 0.02 -29.29
N GLY A 439 -12.36 -0.13 -28.26
CA GLY A 439 -12.08 -1.04 -27.15
C GLY A 439 -12.72 -0.58 -25.84
N PHE A 440 -12.59 -1.41 -24.79
CA PHE A 440 -13.17 -1.13 -23.48
C PHE A 440 -12.69 0.20 -22.88
N CYS A 441 -11.40 0.52 -22.97
CA CYS A 441 -10.87 1.77 -22.41
C CYS A 441 -11.28 3.00 -23.21
N VAL A 442 -11.60 2.84 -24.50
CA VAL A 442 -12.12 3.93 -25.35
C VAL A 442 -13.55 4.26 -24.94
N ASP A 443 -14.43 3.26 -24.86
CA ASP A 443 -15.82 3.44 -24.43
C ASP A 443 -15.90 3.99 -23.00
N LEU A 444 -15.02 3.51 -22.10
CA LEU A 444 -14.93 4.02 -20.73
C LEU A 444 -14.47 5.49 -20.70
N ALA A 445 -13.46 5.86 -21.50
CA ALA A 445 -12.99 7.24 -21.59
C ALA A 445 -14.09 8.17 -22.12
N GLU A 446 -14.82 7.75 -23.14
CA GLU A 446 -15.93 8.52 -23.72
C GLU A 446 -17.04 8.77 -22.69
N LEU A 447 -17.58 7.71 -22.06
CA LEU A 447 -18.63 7.82 -21.06
C LEU A 447 -18.21 8.64 -19.83
N MET A 448 -16.97 8.47 -19.38
CA MET A 448 -16.45 9.16 -18.20
C MET A 448 -16.22 10.65 -18.46
N LEU A 449 -15.63 10.99 -19.61
CA LEU A 449 -15.24 12.36 -19.95
C LEU A 449 -16.44 13.17 -20.44
N GLU A 450 -17.43 12.53 -21.09
CA GLU A 450 -18.72 13.13 -21.42
C GLU A 450 -19.48 13.54 -20.15
N LYS A 451 -19.54 12.66 -19.15
CA LYS A 451 -20.16 12.95 -17.84
C LYS A 451 -19.48 14.09 -17.08
N MET A 452 -18.20 14.31 -17.35
CA MET A 452 -17.44 15.43 -16.79
C MET A 452 -17.47 16.68 -17.69
N GLU A 453 -18.10 16.63 -18.87
CA GLU A 453 -18.11 17.69 -19.89
C GLU A 453 -16.70 18.17 -20.28
N MET A 454 -15.74 17.24 -20.39
CA MET A 454 -14.34 17.56 -20.71
C MET A 454 -13.98 17.18 -22.15
N LYS A 455 -13.23 18.05 -22.83
CA LYS A 455 -12.64 17.74 -24.13
C LYS A 455 -11.37 16.91 -23.94
N TYR A 456 -11.16 15.90 -24.77
CA TYR A 456 -10.00 15.03 -24.65
C TYR A 456 -9.41 14.60 -25.99
N GLU A 457 -8.13 14.22 -25.96
CA GLU A 457 -7.41 13.62 -27.08
C GLU A 457 -6.71 12.33 -26.61
N LEU A 458 -7.04 11.19 -27.24
CA LEU A 458 -6.40 9.90 -26.96
C LEU A 458 -5.07 9.79 -27.71
N ARG A 459 -3.98 9.54 -26.98
CA ARG A 459 -2.63 9.32 -27.52
C ARG A 459 -2.07 7.98 -27.03
N LEU A 460 -1.40 7.27 -27.93
CA LEU A 460 -0.64 6.09 -27.57
C LEU A 460 0.68 6.51 -26.92
N VAL A 461 1.09 5.76 -25.89
CA VAL A 461 2.39 5.89 -25.24
C VAL A 461 3.52 5.72 -26.26
N ARG A 462 4.53 6.59 -26.20
CA ARG A 462 5.62 6.59 -27.19
C ARG A 462 6.47 5.31 -27.16
N ASP A 463 6.72 4.82 -25.96
CA ASP A 463 7.66 3.73 -25.71
C ASP A 463 6.98 2.35 -25.70
N GLY A 464 5.65 2.28 -25.82
CA GLY A 464 4.90 1.02 -25.77
C GLY A 464 4.90 0.31 -24.41
N LYS A 465 5.30 0.99 -23.31
CA LYS A 465 5.45 0.42 -21.97
C LYS A 465 4.49 1.04 -20.96
N TYR A 466 4.11 0.30 -19.93
CA TYR A 466 3.29 0.82 -18.82
C TYR A 466 4.05 1.79 -17.93
N GLY A 467 5.29 1.45 -17.58
CA GLY A 467 6.21 2.30 -16.83
C GLY A 467 6.75 1.65 -15.58
N ASN A 468 8.07 1.47 -15.55
CA ASN A 468 8.85 0.93 -14.45
C ASN A 468 9.97 1.91 -14.06
N GLU A 469 10.51 1.74 -12.86
CA GLU A 469 11.62 2.56 -12.40
C GLU A 469 12.86 2.28 -13.25
N ASN A 470 13.37 3.31 -13.92
CA ASN A 470 14.56 3.24 -14.75
C ASN A 470 15.49 4.43 -14.43
N PRO A 471 16.63 4.20 -13.76
CA PRO A 471 17.55 5.26 -13.38
C PRO A 471 18.26 5.94 -14.57
N LYS A 472 18.15 5.37 -15.78
CA LYS A 472 18.76 5.93 -17.01
C LYS A 472 17.91 7.04 -17.66
N VAL A 473 16.63 7.15 -17.32
CA VAL A 473 15.69 8.09 -17.95
C VAL A 473 15.48 9.32 -17.06
N ILE A 474 15.39 10.51 -17.68
CA ILE A 474 15.10 11.76 -16.97
C ILE A 474 13.71 11.67 -16.33
N GLY A 475 13.64 11.71 -15.00
CA GLY A 475 12.42 11.49 -14.22
C GLY A 475 12.30 10.10 -13.59
N GLY A 476 13.28 9.22 -13.78
CA GLY A 476 13.40 7.93 -13.08
C GLY A 476 12.38 6.87 -13.49
N TRP A 477 11.44 7.17 -14.40
CA TRP A 477 10.36 6.27 -14.83
C TRP A 477 10.16 6.36 -16.34
N ASP A 478 9.95 5.20 -16.98
CA ASP A 478 9.59 5.09 -18.40
C ASP A 478 8.08 4.89 -18.61
N GLY A 479 7.65 4.73 -19.88
CA GLY A 479 6.26 4.40 -20.23
C GLY A 479 5.22 5.46 -19.87
N MET A 480 3.97 5.03 -19.69
CA MET A 480 2.82 5.89 -19.36
C MET A 480 2.98 6.61 -18.01
N ILE A 481 3.57 5.95 -17.00
CA ILE A 481 3.88 6.60 -15.72
C ILE A 481 4.90 7.73 -15.91
N GLY A 482 5.93 7.50 -16.72
CA GLY A 482 6.91 8.53 -17.08
C GLY A 482 6.27 9.72 -17.80
N GLU A 483 5.32 9.49 -18.72
CA GLU A 483 4.60 10.56 -19.42
C GLU A 483 3.77 11.44 -18.46
N LEU A 484 3.15 10.84 -17.43
CA LEU A 484 2.45 11.60 -16.37
C LEU A 484 3.43 12.45 -15.55
N LEU A 485 4.59 11.92 -15.18
CA LEU A 485 5.61 12.63 -14.40
C LEU A 485 6.23 13.79 -15.18
N ARG A 486 6.47 13.60 -16.49
CA ARG A 486 6.96 14.64 -17.40
C ARG A 486 5.87 15.63 -17.84
N LYS A 487 4.61 15.41 -17.44
CA LYS A 487 3.44 16.20 -17.83
C LYS A 487 3.20 16.24 -19.35
N GLU A 488 3.56 15.14 -20.03
CA GLU A 488 3.25 14.93 -21.45
C GLU A 488 1.80 14.45 -21.65
N ALA A 489 1.25 13.78 -20.63
CA ALA A 489 -0.14 13.38 -20.52
C ALA A 489 -0.77 13.95 -19.24
N ASP A 490 -2.07 14.28 -19.30
CA ASP A 490 -2.80 14.82 -18.15
C ASP A 490 -3.44 13.70 -17.30
N LEU A 491 -3.80 12.58 -17.92
CA LEU A 491 -4.33 11.38 -17.28
C LEU A 491 -4.05 10.13 -18.12
N VAL A 492 -4.04 8.96 -17.49
CA VAL A 492 -3.83 7.66 -18.17
C VAL A 492 -5.04 6.76 -17.95
N ILE A 493 -5.67 6.31 -19.04
CA ILE A 493 -6.74 5.30 -19.05
C ILE A 493 -6.23 4.10 -19.84
N ALA A 494 -5.84 3.06 -19.12
CA ALA A 494 -5.27 1.83 -19.66
C ALA A 494 -5.54 0.68 -18.67
N PRO A 495 -5.30 -0.59 -19.04
CA PRO A 495 -5.25 -1.72 -18.10
C PRO A 495 -4.01 -1.63 -17.19
N LEU A 496 -3.89 -0.53 -16.45
CA LEU A 496 -2.76 -0.21 -15.60
C LEU A 496 -3.01 -0.71 -14.17
N THR A 497 -2.17 -1.62 -13.71
CA THR A 497 -2.30 -2.21 -12.37
C THR A 497 -1.82 -1.25 -11.28
N VAL A 498 -2.60 -1.12 -10.21
CA VAL A 498 -2.23 -0.34 -9.03
C VAL A 498 -1.19 -1.11 -8.23
N THR A 499 0.06 -0.63 -8.22
CA THR A 499 1.16 -1.18 -7.41
C THR A 499 1.67 -0.13 -6.42
N LEU A 500 2.26 -0.59 -5.31
CA LEU A 500 2.80 0.28 -4.27
C LEU A 500 3.84 1.26 -4.83
N GLU A 501 4.74 0.78 -5.69
CA GLU A 501 5.79 1.59 -6.31
C GLU A 501 5.20 2.73 -7.15
N ARG A 502 4.18 2.44 -7.96
CA ARG A 502 3.51 3.45 -8.80
C ARG A 502 2.71 4.45 -7.97
N GLU A 503 2.05 4.02 -6.90
CA GLU A 503 1.30 4.90 -5.99
C GLU A 503 2.21 5.91 -5.25
N THR A 504 3.51 5.60 -5.11
CA THR A 504 4.46 6.56 -4.54
C THR A 504 4.74 7.76 -5.46
N VAL A 505 4.52 7.64 -6.78
CA VAL A 505 4.87 8.66 -7.77
C VAL A 505 3.66 9.28 -8.49
N VAL A 506 2.57 8.53 -8.66
CA VAL A 506 1.31 8.98 -9.26
C VAL A 506 0.13 8.74 -8.32
N ASP A 507 -0.98 9.44 -8.53
CA ASP A 507 -2.23 9.21 -7.80
C ASP A 507 -3.18 8.36 -8.65
N PHE A 508 -3.85 7.37 -8.05
CA PHE A 508 -4.85 6.54 -8.72
C PHE A 508 -6.28 6.93 -8.36
N SER A 509 -7.23 6.65 -9.27
CA SER A 509 -8.65 6.63 -8.99
C SER A 509 -9.04 5.42 -8.13
N LYS A 510 -10.31 5.37 -7.71
CA LYS A 510 -10.92 4.10 -7.31
C LYS A 510 -10.83 3.12 -8.49
N PRO A 511 -10.58 1.83 -8.23
CA PRO A 511 -10.46 0.85 -9.30
C PRO A 511 -11.79 0.69 -10.03
N PHE A 512 -11.72 0.69 -11.37
CA PHE A 512 -12.88 0.48 -12.24
C PHE A 512 -13.05 -0.99 -12.63
N LEU A 513 -11.98 -1.77 -12.59
CA LEU A 513 -11.98 -3.20 -12.88
C LEU A 513 -11.08 -3.92 -11.89
N SER A 514 -11.61 -4.96 -11.24
CA SER A 514 -10.86 -5.82 -10.31
C SER A 514 -10.88 -7.25 -10.85
N PHE A 515 -9.77 -7.96 -10.75
CA PHE A 515 -9.68 -9.32 -11.29
C PHE A 515 -8.83 -10.22 -10.40
N ASP A 516 -9.10 -11.52 -10.52
CA ASP A 516 -8.35 -12.59 -9.89
C ASP A 516 -7.64 -13.39 -10.99
N VAL A 517 -6.32 -13.52 -10.89
CA VAL A 517 -5.53 -14.26 -11.90
C VAL A 517 -5.42 -15.69 -11.42
N LYS A 518 -6.13 -16.60 -12.07
CA LYS A 518 -5.97 -18.03 -11.81
C LYS A 518 -5.11 -18.63 -12.92
N PRO A 519 -3.94 -19.23 -12.61
CA PRO A 519 -3.21 -19.97 -13.63
C PRO A 519 -4.12 -21.05 -14.19
N GLU A 520 -4.13 -21.20 -15.51
CA GLU A 520 -4.88 -22.26 -16.20
C GLU A 520 -4.39 -23.61 -15.64
N LYS A 521 -5.13 -24.17 -14.68
CA LYS A 521 -5.06 -25.61 -14.46
C LYS A 521 -5.68 -26.19 -15.71
N LYS A 522 -4.82 -26.64 -16.63
CA LYS A 522 -5.19 -27.49 -17.77
C LYS A 522 -6.31 -28.37 -17.26
N GLY A 523 -7.52 -28.16 -17.78
CA GLY A 523 -8.71 -28.80 -17.25
C GLY A 523 -8.41 -30.28 -17.14
N ALA A 524 -8.15 -30.74 -15.92
CA ALA A 524 -8.30 -32.15 -15.63
C ALA A 524 -9.82 -32.29 -15.76
N SER A 525 -10.28 -32.62 -16.96
CA SER A 525 -11.53 -33.36 -17.09
C SER A 525 -11.41 -34.42 -16.02
N ASP A 526 -12.22 -34.33 -14.96
CA ASP A 526 -12.21 -35.29 -13.87
C ASP A 526 -12.42 -36.66 -14.49
N VAL A 527 -11.30 -37.30 -14.82
CA VAL A 527 -11.21 -38.65 -15.35
C VAL A 527 -11.47 -39.51 -14.14
N ASN A 528 -12.76 -39.68 -13.83
CA ASN A 528 -13.38 -40.86 -13.24
C ASN A 528 -14.89 -40.65 -12.97
N THR A 529 -15.64 -40.06 -13.90
CA THR A 529 -17.12 -40.03 -13.84
C THR A 529 -17.75 -41.43 -13.87
N ILE A 530 -17.01 -42.46 -14.30
CA ILE A 530 -17.51 -43.83 -14.46
C ILE A 530 -17.85 -44.47 -13.10
N PHE A 531 -17.11 -44.18 -12.03
CA PHE A 531 -17.33 -44.74 -10.69
C PHE A 531 -17.96 -43.73 -9.71
N SER A 532 -18.66 -42.70 -10.22
CA SER A 532 -19.26 -41.66 -9.38
C SER A 532 -20.26 -42.19 -8.33
N PHE A 533 -20.85 -43.37 -8.55
CA PHE A 533 -21.78 -43.99 -7.60
C PHE A 533 -21.12 -44.54 -6.33
N PHE A 534 -19.79 -44.73 -6.29
CA PHE A 534 -19.07 -45.11 -5.06
C PHE A 534 -18.75 -43.92 -4.15
N HIS A 535 -18.72 -42.70 -4.69
CA HIS A 535 -18.35 -41.48 -3.95
C HIS A 535 -19.28 -41.05 -2.80
N PRO A 536 -20.60 -41.36 -2.77
CA PRO A 536 -21.50 -40.96 -1.67
C PRO A 536 -21.13 -41.55 -0.30
N LEU A 537 -20.34 -42.62 -0.26
CA LEU A 537 -19.80 -43.23 0.95
C LEU A 537 -18.28 -43.32 0.84
N SER A 538 -17.58 -43.07 1.94
CA SER A 538 -16.12 -43.16 1.96
C SER A 538 -15.62 -44.60 1.77
N LYS A 539 -14.41 -44.76 1.24
CA LYS A 539 -13.81 -46.08 0.93
C LYS A 539 -13.68 -46.96 2.17
N GLU A 540 -13.46 -46.35 3.34
CA GLU A 540 -13.37 -47.03 4.62
C GLU A 540 -14.70 -47.69 5.00
N ILE A 541 -15.84 -47.03 4.73
CA ILE A 541 -17.18 -47.56 5.05
C ILE A 541 -17.48 -48.78 4.17
N TRP A 542 -17.10 -48.76 2.90
CA TRP A 542 -17.24 -49.90 2.00
C TRP A 542 -16.44 -51.12 2.45
N ILE A 543 -15.22 -50.91 2.93
CA ILE A 543 -14.38 -51.98 3.49
C ILE A 543 -15.01 -52.52 4.78
N CYS A 544 -15.50 -51.65 5.67
CA CYS A 544 -16.22 -52.06 6.88
C CYS A 544 -17.49 -52.86 6.58
N LEU A 545 -18.22 -52.52 5.51
CA LEU A 545 -19.41 -53.25 5.06
C LEU A 545 -19.07 -54.66 4.58
N LEU A 546 -17.97 -54.82 3.84
CA LEU A 546 -17.49 -56.14 3.41
C LEU A 546 -17.17 -57.04 4.62
N PHE A 547 -16.46 -56.49 5.61
CA PHE A 547 -16.12 -57.21 6.83
C PHE A 547 -17.36 -57.57 7.67
N SER A 548 -18.34 -56.67 7.76
CA SER A 548 -19.57 -56.93 8.53
C SER A 548 -20.42 -58.03 7.91
N ILE A 549 -20.50 -58.12 6.57
CA ILE A 549 -21.17 -59.23 5.86
C ILE A 549 -20.54 -60.56 6.28
N PHE A 550 -19.21 -60.69 6.17
CA PHE A 550 -18.51 -61.92 6.51
C PHE A 550 -18.65 -62.29 8.00
N ALA A 551 -18.57 -61.28 8.89
CA ALA A 551 -18.74 -61.48 10.33
C ALA A 551 -20.14 -62.01 10.66
N VAL A 552 -21.20 -61.41 10.09
CA VAL A 552 -22.58 -61.84 10.33
C VAL A 552 -22.85 -63.22 9.75
N SER A 553 -22.32 -63.54 8.57
CA SER A 553 -22.45 -64.88 7.99
C SER A 553 -21.76 -65.95 8.83
N THR A 554 -20.59 -65.63 9.41
CA THR A 554 -19.88 -66.53 10.33
C THR A 554 -20.66 -66.74 11.63
N VAL A 555 -21.19 -65.65 12.22
CA VAL A 555 -22.01 -65.72 13.44
C VAL A 555 -23.28 -66.51 13.20
N LEU A 556 -23.99 -66.25 12.09
CA LEU A 556 -25.20 -67.00 11.72
C LEU A 556 -24.89 -68.49 11.48
N PHE A 557 -23.77 -68.81 10.82
CA PHE A 557 -23.33 -70.19 10.61
C PHE A 557 -23.01 -70.92 11.94
N LEU A 558 -22.35 -70.25 12.88
CA LEU A 558 -22.05 -70.82 14.19
C LEU A 558 -23.34 -71.03 15.00
N VAL A 559 -24.20 -70.01 15.07
CA VAL A 559 -25.46 -70.08 15.82
C VAL A 559 -26.39 -71.13 15.22
N SER A 560 -26.46 -71.26 13.89
CA SER A 560 -27.29 -72.26 13.23
C SER A 560 -26.76 -73.68 13.39
N ARG A 561 -25.44 -73.85 13.52
CA ARG A 561 -24.82 -75.16 13.75
C ARG A 561 -25.01 -75.65 15.19
N PHE A 562 -24.88 -74.75 16.17
CA PHE A 562 -24.99 -75.08 17.59
C PHE A 562 -26.43 -75.09 18.12
N SER A 563 -27.37 -74.40 17.47
CA SER A 563 -28.76 -74.38 17.89
C SER A 563 -29.50 -75.66 17.47
N PRO A 564 -30.05 -76.47 18.39
CA PRO A 564 -30.80 -77.69 18.07
C PRO A 564 -32.09 -77.41 17.28
N GLN A 565 -32.65 -76.21 17.40
CA GLN A 565 -33.94 -75.82 16.81
C GLN A 565 -33.87 -75.58 15.28
N GLU A 566 -32.68 -75.50 14.70
CA GLU A 566 -32.47 -75.27 13.25
C GLU A 566 -32.32 -76.58 12.44
N TRP A 567 -32.21 -77.74 13.12
CA TRP A 567 -32.01 -79.02 12.46
C TRP A 567 -33.35 -79.60 11.99
N ARG A 568 -33.51 -79.83 10.68
CA ARG A 568 -34.73 -80.39 10.09
C ARG A 568 -34.58 -81.89 9.87
N VAL A 569 -35.60 -82.67 10.24
CA VAL A 569 -35.75 -84.05 9.78
C VAL A 569 -36.58 -84.01 8.50
N LEU A 570 -35.96 -84.31 7.36
CA LEU A 570 -36.65 -84.48 6.08
C LEU A 570 -36.89 -85.98 5.85
N SER A 571 -38.15 -86.38 5.73
CA SER A 571 -38.55 -87.72 5.27
C SER A 571 -38.87 -87.66 3.79
N PHE A 572 -38.03 -88.28 2.94
CA PHE A 572 -38.34 -88.47 1.52
C PHE A 572 -39.10 -89.80 1.33
N THR A 573 -40.27 -89.75 0.69
CA THR A 573 -40.99 -90.91 0.13
C THR A 573 -40.66 -91.01 -1.35
N ASP A 574 -39.78 -91.94 -1.74
CA ASP A 574 -39.56 -92.27 -3.15
C ASP A 574 -40.71 -93.17 -3.62
N THR A 575 -41.59 -92.67 -4.49
CA THR A 575 -42.52 -93.51 -5.27
C THR A 575 -41.86 -93.77 -6.63
N GLN A 576 -41.17 -94.91 -6.76
CA GLN A 576 -40.76 -95.38 -8.07
C GLN A 576 -41.95 -96.12 -8.72
N THR A 577 -42.53 -95.55 -9.76
CA THR A 577 -43.45 -96.26 -10.66
C THR A 577 -42.63 -97.15 -11.60
N SER A 578 -42.56 -98.44 -11.27
CA SER A 578 -42.33 -99.50 -12.26
C SER A 578 -43.60 -100.34 -12.32
N GLU A 579 -44.02 -100.73 -13.52
CA GLU A 579 -45.24 -101.51 -13.76
C GLU A 579 -45.28 -102.73 -12.83
N HIS A 580 -46.28 -102.73 -11.93
CA HIS A 580 -46.63 -103.73 -10.91
C HIS A 580 -45.83 -103.75 -9.58
N ASN A 581 -46.53 -103.23 -8.55
CA ASN A 581 -46.32 -103.27 -7.09
C ASN A 581 -45.57 -102.08 -6.44
N GLU A 582 -46.33 -101.24 -5.74
CA GLU A 582 -45.85 -100.09 -4.97
C GLU A 582 -45.34 -100.52 -3.58
N VAL A 583 -44.05 -100.31 -3.30
CA VAL A 583 -43.50 -100.36 -1.94
C VAL A 583 -42.83 -99.02 -1.66
N ALA A 584 -43.43 -98.20 -0.80
CA ALA A 584 -42.86 -96.93 -0.36
C ALA A 584 -41.84 -97.16 0.76
N THR A 585 -40.58 -96.76 0.56
CA THR A 585 -39.57 -96.73 1.63
C THR A 585 -39.30 -95.27 2.03
N THR A 586 -39.49 -94.93 3.31
CA THR A 586 -39.20 -93.60 3.86
C THR A 586 -37.78 -93.55 4.40
N LYS A 587 -36.91 -92.73 3.81
CA LYS A 587 -35.59 -92.42 4.38
C LYS A 587 -35.66 -91.06 5.10
N THR A 588 -35.32 -91.04 6.39
CA THR A 588 -35.23 -89.81 7.19
C THR A 588 -33.77 -89.36 7.27
N THR A 589 -33.48 -88.14 6.82
CA THR A 589 -32.16 -87.52 6.94
C THR A 589 -32.27 -86.18 7.67
N ILE A 590 -31.37 -85.93 8.61
CA ILE A 590 -31.30 -84.66 9.35
C ILE A 590 -30.46 -83.68 8.53
N VAL A 591 -31.05 -82.58 8.09
CA VAL A 591 -30.40 -81.57 7.24
C VAL A 591 -30.54 -80.21 7.91
N ASN A 592 -29.42 -79.46 7.97
CA ASN A 592 -29.41 -78.06 8.36
C ASN A 592 -29.34 -77.21 7.09
N GLU A 593 -30.31 -76.35 6.87
CA GLU A 593 -30.43 -75.51 5.67
C GLU A 593 -29.39 -74.36 5.65
N PHE A 594 -28.80 -74.02 6.81
CA PHE A 594 -27.75 -72.98 6.94
C PHE A 594 -26.33 -73.55 6.82
N SER A 595 -25.84 -73.70 5.60
CA SER A 595 -24.40 -73.80 5.28
C SER A 595 -23.73 -72.42 5.35
N PHE A 596 -22.39 -72.36 5.53
CA PHE A 596 -21.66 -71.08 5.54
C PHE A 596 -21.98 -70.20 4.32
N TRP A 597 -22.05 -70.80 3.13
CA TRP A 597 -22.41 -70.10 1.89
C TRP A 597 -23.89 -69.68 1.84
N ASN A 598 -24.79 -70.47 2.42
CA ASN A 598 -26.20 -70.11 2.53
C ASN A 598 -26.39 -68.98 3.55
N SER A 599 -25.56 -68.91 4.60
CA SER A 599 -25.52 -67.80 5.55
C SER A 599 -24.94 -66.53 4.91
N VAL A 600 -23.95 -66.65 4.02
CA VAL A 600 -23.47 -65.53 3.19
C VAL A 600 -24.57 -65.04 2.24
N TRP A 601 -25.29 -65.96 1.60
CA TRP A 601 -26.43 -65.63 0.75
C TRP A 601 -27.54 -64.91 1.52
N PHE A 602 -27.86 -65.36 2.74
CA PHE A 602 -28.79 -64.69 3.65
C PHE A 602 -28.35 -63.25 3.95
N SER A 603 -27.09 -63.05 4.34
CA SER A 603 -26.54 -61.73 4.70
C SER A 603 -26.51 -60.76 3.50
N ILE A 604 -26.22 -61.25 2.29
CA ILE A 604 -26.23 -60.45 1.06
C ILE A 604 -27.68 -60.16 0.61
N GLY A 605 -28.57 -61.16 0.66
CA GLY A 605 -29.98 -61.02 0.27
C GLY A 605 -30.74 -60.00 1.12
N SER A 606 -30.42 -59.90 2.42
CA SER A 606 -30.98 -58.87 3.29
C SER A 606 -30.39 -57.47 3.03
N LEU A 607 -29.11 -57.37 2.65
CA LEU A 607 -28.50 -56.10 2.24
C LEU A 607 -29.11 -55.56 0.93
N MET A 608 -29.49 -56.45 0.01
CA MET A 608 -30.13 -56.09 -1.27
C MET A 608 -31.65 -55.85 -1.17
N GLN A 609 -32.23 -55.90 0.05
CA GLN A 609 -33.68 -55.76 0.31
C GLN A 609 -34.59 -56.76 -0.43
N GLN A 610 -34.05 -57.85 -0.98
CA GLN A 610 -34.83 -58.88 -1.68
C GLN A 610 -35.36 -59.96 -0.73
N GLY A 611 -34.79 -60.07 0.47
CA GLY A 611 -35.08 -61.16 1.41
C GLY A 611 -34.39 -62.46 0.97
N SER A 612 -34.48 -63.48 1.82
CA SER A 612 -33.99 -64.83 1.49
C SER A 612 -35.07 -65.85 1.83
N ASP A 613 -35.19 -66.89 1.01
CA ASP A 613 -36.15 -67.97 1.22
C ASP A 613 -35.86 -68.77 2.51
N ILE A 614 -34.63 -68.67 3.01
CA ILE A 614 -34.16 -69.33 4.22
C ILE A 614 -34.22 -68.30 5.36
N ALA A 615 -34.98 -68.57 6.42
CA ALA A 615 -35.12 -67.68 7.57
C ALA A 615 -34.71 -68.40 8.86
N PRO A 616 -33.94 -67.76 9.76
CA PRO A 616 -33.52 -68.39 11.02
C PRO A 616 -34.74 -68.68 11.92
N ARG A 617 -34.83 -69.91 12.44
CA ARG A 617 -35.92 -70.34 13.30
C ARG A 617 -35.60 -70.19 14.78
N SER A 618 -34.34 -70.40 15.13
CA SER A 618 -33.83 -70.24 16.49
C SER A 618 -33.99 -68.80 16.96
N VAL A 619 -34.32 -68.63 18.25
CA VAL A 619 -34.44 -67.30 18.87
C VAL A 619 -33.14 -66.52 18.73
N SER A 620 -32.00 -67.18 18.95
CA SER A 620 -30.66 -66.59 18.79
C SER A 620 -30.37 -66.16 17.35
N GLY A 621 -30.73 -66.99 16.35
CA GLY A 621 -30.55 -66.65 14.94
C GLY A 621 -31.44 -65.49 14.49
N ARG A 622 -32.68 -65.41 15.01
CA ARG A 622 -33.60 -64.29 14.75
C ARG A 622 -33.08 -62.98 15.32
N ILE A 623 -32.51 -62.98 16.52
CA ILE A 623 -31.92 -61.77 17.11
C ILE A 623 -30.76 -61.25 16.25
N VAL A 624 -29.84 -62.15 15.84
CA VAL A 624 -28.74 -61.77 14.94
C VAL A 624 -29.27 -61.24 13.60
N GLY A 625 -30.28 -61.90 13.03
CA GLY A 625 -30.95 -61.46 11.80
C GLY A 625 -31.63 -60.08 11.94
N SER A 626 -32.34 -59.83 13.05
CA SER A 626 -33.01 -58.54 13.31
C SER A 626 -32.02 -57.40 13.51
N VAL A 627 -30.91 -57.63 14.23
CA VAL A 627 -29.83 -56.62 14.39
C VAL A 627 -29.19 -56.32 13.04
N TRP A 628 -28.94 -57.37 12.23
CA TRP A 628 -28.41 -57.20 10.88
C TRP A 628 -29.37 -56.42 9.98
N TRP A 629 -30.68 -56.73 10.00
CA TRP A 629 -31.69 -55.98 9.25
C TRP A 629 -31.73 -54.50 9.62
N PHE A 630 -31.67 -54.19 10.92
CA PHE A 630 -31.61 -52.81 11.40
C PHE A 630 -30.35 -52.08 10.90
N PHE A 631 -29.19 -52.74 10.97
CA PHE A 631 -27.94 -52.20 10.45
C PHE A 631 -28.00 -51.95 8.93
N THR A 632 -28.48 -52.92 8.15
CA THR A 632 -28.61 -52.77 6.69
C THR A 632 -29.58 -51.65 6.31
N PHE A 633 -30.67 -51.49 7.07
CA PHE A 633 -31.63 -50.40 6.85
C PHE A 633 -31.00 -49.02 7.01
N ILE A 634 -30.18 -48.81 8.05
CA ILE A 634 -29.46 -47.55 8.29
C ILE A 634 -28.49 -47.25 7.16
N VAL A 635 -27.68 -48.25 6.75
CA VAL A 635 -26.66 -48.07 5.71
C VAL A 635 -27.29 -47.68 4.37
N ILE A 636 -28.36 -48.37 3.95
CA ILE A 636 -29.03 -48.09 2.68
C ILE A 636 -29.71 -46.71 2.71
N SER A 637 -30.38 -46.38 3.82
CA SER A 637 -31.02 -45.07 3.97
C SER A 637 -30.02 -43.91 3.96
N SER A 638 -28.84 -44.10 4.56
CA SER A 638 -27.76 -43.12 4.52
C SER A 638 -27.15 -42.99 3.13
N TYR A 639 -26.97 -44.11 2.41
CA TYR A 639 -26.48 -44.10 1.03
C TYR A 639 -27.43 -43.34 0.10
N THR A 640 -28.74 -43.58 0.18
CA THR A 640 -29.73 -42.90 -0.66
C THR A 640 -29.83 -41.41 -0.35
N ALA A 641 -29.75 -41.01 0.93
CA ALA A 641 -29.72 -39.62 1.34
C ALA A 641 -28.46 -38.88 0.82
N ASN A 642 -27.28 -39.49 0.96
CA ASN A 642 -26.03 -38.89 0.49
C ASN A 642 -25.95 -38.84 -1.03
N LEU A 643 -26.45 -39.85 -1.73
CA LEU A 643 -26.53 -39.85 -3.19
C LEU A 643 -27.43 -38.70 -3.69
N ALA A 644 -28.59 -38.50 -3.05
CA ALA A 644 -29.50 -37.40 -3.37
C ALA A 644 -28.85 -36.02 -3.12
N SER A 645 -28.15 -35.86 -2.00
CA SER A 645 -27.40 -34.65 -1.69
C SER A 645 -26.26 -34.40 -2.68
N TYR A 646 -25.50 -35.44 -3.05
CA TYR A 646 -24.41 -35.35 -4.02
C TYR A 646 -24.90 -34.93 -5.42
N LEU A 647 -26.05 -35.48 -5.85
CA LEU A 647 -26.70 -35.09 -7.10
C LEU A 647 -27.26 -33.66 -7.03
N ALA A 648 -27.75 -33.21 -5.87
CA ALA A 648 -28.24 -31.86 -5.66
C ALA A 648 -27.10 -30.82 -5.58
N LEU A 649 -25.97 -31.12 -4.92
CA LEU A 649 -24.82 -30.21 -4.82
C LEU A 649 -24.17 -29.95 -6.17
N LYS A 650 -24.11 -30.96 -7.06
CA LYS A 650 -23.70 -30.73 -8.46
C LYS A 650 -24.68 -29.82 -9.23
N ARG A 651 -25.93 -29.71 -8.80
CA ARG A 651 -26.94 -28.79 -9.35
C ARG A 651 -26.85 -27.38 -8.77
N ILE A 652 -26.14 -27.19 -7.65
CA ILE A 652 -25.97 -25.91 -6.95
C ILE A 652 -24.49 -25.47 -6.97
N SER A 653 -23.77 -25.76 -8.06
CA SER A 653 -22.65 -24.86 -8.38
C SER A 653 -23.28 -23.54 -8.78
N GLU A 654 -23.30 -22.58 -7.85
CA GLU A 654 -23.79 -21.22 -8.09
C GLU A 654 -23.33 -20.75 -9.48
N PRO A 655 -24.22 -20.23 -10.34
CA PRO A 655 -23.80 -19.44 -11.46
C PRO A 655 -23.33 -18.11 -10.87
N ILE A 656 -22.18 -18.11 -10.19
CA ILE A 656 -21.39 -16.90 -10.12
C ILE A 656 -21.15 -16.58 -11.58
N GLN A 657 -21.64 -15.42 -12.02
CA GLN A 657 -21.49 -14.94 -13.39
C GLN A 657 -20.00 -14.74 -13.67
N TYR A 658 -19.32 -15.84 -13.99
CA TYR A 658 -17.96 -15.85 -14.45
C TYR A 658 -18.02 -15.39 -15.90
N TYR A 659 -17.39 -14.26 -16.21
CA TYR A 659 -16.99 -13.94 -17.58
C TYR A 659 -15.88 -14.93 -17.94
N SER A 660 -16.28 -16.14 -18.29
CA SER A 660 -15.38 -17.24 -18.57
C SER A 660 -14.87 -17.11 -19.99
N LYS A 661 -13.55 -17.03 -20.12
CA LYS A 661 -12.79 -17.06 -21.37
C LYS A 661 -12.99 -15.85 -22.27
N VAL A 662 -11.98 -14.99 -22.29
CA VAL A 662 -11.10 -14.74 -23.44
C VAL A 662 -10.34 -13.47 -23.10
N THR A 663 -9.04 -13.58 -22.78
CA THR A 663 -7.97 -12.67 -23.24
C THR A 663 -6.64 -13.03 -22.59
N THR A 664 -5.57 -12.72 -23.33
CA THR A 664 -4.18 -12.77 -22.86
C THR A 664 -3.99 -11.77 -21.72
N CYS A 665 -3.29 -12.18 -20.65
CA CYS A 665 -2.92 -11.25 -19.58
C CYS A 665 -2.05 -10.10 -20.12
N PRO A 666 -2.26 -8.86 -19.62
CA PRO A 666 -1.27 -7.80 -19.77
C PRO A 666 0.07 -8.24 -19.19
N GLU A 667 1.17 -7.82 -19.84
CA GLU A 667 2.53 -8.17 -19.38
C GLU A 667 2.77 -7.80 -17.90
N ASP A 668 2.19 -6.69 -17.44
CA ASP A 668 2.23 -6.23 -16.06
C ASP A 668 1.52 -7.16 -15.06
N ALA A 669 0.48 -7.88 -15.49
CA ALA A 669 -0.21 -8.84 -14.65
C ALA A 669 0.63 -10.11 -14.40
N ILE A 670 1.57 -10.43 -15.30
CA ILE A 670 2.45 -11.62 -15.21
C ILE A 670 3.70 -11.33 -14.35
N ALA A 671 4.18 -10.08 -14.32
CA ALA A 671 5.40 -9.69 -13.58
C ALA A 671 5.33 -9.99 -12.07
N GLY A 672 4.13 -10.03 -11.48
CA GLY A 672 3.92 -10.41 -10.07
C GLY A 672 3.95 -11.91 -9.77
N GLN A 673 4.04 -12.77 -10.79
CA GLN A 673 3.91 -14.24 -10.66
C GLN A 673 5.25 -14.98 -10.64
N LEU A 674 6.39 -14.28 -10.50
CA LEU A 674 7.70 -14.95 -10.34
C LEU A 674 7.90 -15.64 -8.98
N PHE A 675 6.89 -15.64 -8.11
CA PHE A 675 6.87 -16.32 -6.82
C PHE A 675 5.77 -17.40 -6.74
N GLU A 676 5.76 -18.33 -7.69
CA GLU A 676 5.29 -19.69 -7.40
C GLU A 676 6.29 -20.67 -8.01
N VAL A 677 7.17 -21.17 -7.14
CA VAL A 677 8.04 -22.32 -7.42
C VAL A 677 7.13 -23.48 -7.82
N THR A 678 7.10 -23.79 -9.12
CA THR A 678 6.54 -25.05 -9.58
C THR A 678 7.49 -26.14 -9.12
N HIS A 679 7.14 -26.82 -8.03
CA HIS A 679 7.72 -28.10 -7.62
C HIS A 679 7.37 -29.17 -8.66
N GLU A 680 7.96 -29.08 -9.85
CA GLU A 680 7.83 -30.14 -10.85
C GLU A 680 9.08 -30.22 -11.73
N LYS A 681 10.16 -30.68 -11.09
CA LYS A 681 11.20 -31.62 -11.58
C LYS A 681 12.47 -31.47 -10.75
N ALA A 682 12.42 -31.91 -9.50
CA ALA A 682 13.62 -32.26 -8.76
C ALA A 682 14.08 -33.66 -9.21
N ALA A 683 14.84 -33.70 -10.30
CA ALA A 683 15.67 -34.84 -10.68
C ALA A 683 17.04 -34.28 -11.10
N ASN A 684 17.79 -33.76 -10.12
CA ASN A 684 19.25 -33.78 -10.02
C ASN A 684 19.71 -32.84 -8.90
N GLU A 685 20.40 -33.40 -7.90
CA GLU A 685 20.84 -32.72 -6.66
C GLU A 685 21.92 -31.65 -6.84
N GLN A 686 22.34 -31.31 -8.06
CA GLN A 686 23.46 -30.38 -8.32
C GLN A 686 23.04 -29.05 -8.96
N GLY A 687 21.78 -28.87 -9.36
CA GLY A 687 21.32 -27.65 -10.04
C GLY A 687 21.00 -26.46 -9.13
N TRP A 688 20.67 -26.72 -7.86
CA TRP A 688 20.14 -25.68 -6.96
C TRP A 688 21.21 -24.67 -6.50
N LEU A 689 22.47 -25.11 -6.38
CA LEU A 689 23.61 -24.26 -6.01
C LEU A 689 24.05 -23.34 -7.15
N ALA A 690 23.91 -23.77 -8.41
CA ALA A 690 24.25 -22.96 -9.58
C ALA A 690 23.27 -21.79 -9.79
N PHE A 691 21.99 -21.96 -9.42
CA PHE A 691 20.96 -20.92 -9.50
C PHE A 691 21.15 -19.80 -8.47
N LEU A 692 21.73 -20.10 -7.31
CA LEU A 692 21.98 -19.10 -6.26
C LEU A 692 23.19 -18.19 -6.54
N LEU A 693 24.09 -18.60 -7.45
CA LEU A 693 25.39 -17.96 -7.64
C LEU A 693 25.46 -16.97 -8.82
N ASP A 694 24.47 -16.95 -9.73
CA ASP A 694 24.52 -16.07 -10.91
C ASP A 694 23.19 -15.34 -11.20
N PRO A 695 23.06 -14.05 -10.85
CA PRO A 695 21.92 -13.21 -11.21
C PRO A 695 21.91 -12.78 -12.69
N SER A 696 22.92 -13.16 -13.47
CA SER A 696 23.14 -12.70 -14.85
C SER A 696 22.60 -13.68 -15.91
N ALA A 697 22.09 -14.84 -15.51
CA ALA A 697 21.65 -15.91 -16.40
C ALA A 697 20.22 -15.72 -16.96
N SER A 698 19.65 -14.51 -16.96
CA SER A 698 18.33 -14.24 -17.56
C SER A 698 18.36 -14.09 -19.09
N ASN A 699 19.53 -14.22 -19.73
CA ASN A 699 19.72 -13.97 -21.16
C ASN A 699 19.77 -15.23 -22.04
N THR A 700 19.40 -16.40 -21.54
CA THR A 700 19.20 -17.56 -22.41
C THR A 700 17.77 -17.57 -22.92
N GLY A 701 17.61 -17.38 -24.24
CA GLY A 701 16.35 -17.24 -24.94
C GLY A 701 15.37 -18.40 -24.71
N VAL A 702 14.59 -18.27 -23.64
CA VAL A 702 13.36 -19.02 -23.47
C VAL A 702 12.33 -18.35 -24.37
N LYS A 703 12.01 -18.98 -25.50
CA LYS A 703 10.73 -18.72 -26.18
C LYS A 703 9.66 -18.99 -25.13
N ILE A 704 9.10 -17.94 -24.56
CA ILE A 704 7.90 -18.01 -23.74
C ILE A 704 6.82 -18.50 -24.69
N ASN A 705 6.61 -19.81 -24.76
CA ASN A 705 5.37 -20.34 -25.29
C ASN A 705 4.26 -19.61 -24.52
N GLU A 706 3.46 -18.81 -25.23
CA GLU A 706 2.32 -18.07 -24.70
C GLU A 706 1.47 -19.00 -23.83
N LYS A 707 1.76 -19.02 -22.52
CA LYS A 707 0.89 -19.64 -21.55
C LYS A 707 -0.29 -18.68 -21.44
N LYS A 708 -1.42 -19.10 -21.99
CA LYS A 708 -2.68 -18.37 -21.91
C LYS A 708 -3.10 -18.33 -20.44
N CYS A 709 -2.73 -17.26 -19.74
CA CYS A 709 -3.26 -17.01 -18.41
C CYS A 709 -4.72 -16.56 -18.55
N GLU A 710 -5.64 -17.25 -17.87
CA GLU A 710 -7.04 -16.85 -17.80
C GLU A 710 -7.23 -15.88 -16.61
N MET A 711 -7.69 -14.66 -16.89
CA MET A 711 -8.07 -13.70 -15.85
C MET A 711 -9.55 -13.87 -15.54
N LEU A 712 -9.89 -13.97 -14.26
CA LEU A 712 -11.25 -14.05 -13.79
C LEU A 712 -11.68 -12.66 -13.34
N VAL A 713 -12.48 -12.00 -14.18
CA VAL A 713 -12.93 -10.62 -13.96
C VAL A 713 -14.07 -10.59 -12.95
N THR A 714 -13.94 -9.78 -11.90
CA THR A 714 -14.97 -9.61 -10.85
C THR A 714 -15.29 -8.14 -10.62
N ILE A 715 -16.57 -7.76 -10.61
CA ILE A 715 -17.01 -6.36 -10.41
C ILE A 715 -16.93 -5.94 -8.92
N THR A 716 -16.76 -6.91 -8.02
CA THR A 716 -16.61 -6.72 -6.57
C THR A 716 -15.16 -6.44 -6.19
N LYS A 717 -14.94 -5.70 -5.09
CA LYS A 717 -13.62 -5.32 -4.55
C LYS A 717 -12.77 -6.50 -4.05
N SER A 718 -13.09 -7.72 -4.44
CA SER A 718 -12.48 -8.96 -3.94
C SER A 718 -11.39 -9.51 -4.87
N GLY A 719 -10.97 -8.73 -5.88
CA GLY A 719 -9.87 -9.11 -6.78
C GLY A 719 -8.51 -8.98 -6.10
N VAL A 720 -7.54 -9.79 -6.56
CA VAL A 720 -6.13 -9.72 -6.11
C VAL A 720 -5.41 -8.55 -6.79
N LYS A 721 -5.88 -8.15 -7.98
CA LYS A 721 -5.32 -7.05 -8.76
C LYS A 721 -6.41 -6.09 -9.24
N ASP A 722 -6.07 -4.81 -9.22
CA ASP A 722 -6.98 -3.71 -9.50
C ASP A 722 -6.44 -2.83 -10.64
N PHE A 723 -7.30 -2.50 -11.60
CA PHE A 723 -7.05 -1.48 -12.61
C PHE A 723 -7.75 -0.16 -12.25
N ALA A 724 -6.99 0.93 -12.34
CA ALA A 724 -7.45 2.28 -12.02
C ALA A 724 -6.90 3.31 -13.00
N VAL A 725 -7.57 4.46 -13.08
CA VAL A 725 -7.10 5.63 -13.85
C VAL A 725 -5.98 6.29 -13.07
N ALA A 726 -4.86 6.62 -13.73
CA ALA A 726 -3.73 7.28 -13.09
C ALA A 726 -3.65 8.77 -13.44
N PHE A 727 -3.21 9.56 -12.47
CA PHE A 727 -3.07 11.02 -12.56
C PHE A 727 -1.70 11.47 -12.02
N PRO A 728 -1.20 12.63 -12.46
CA PRO A 728 -0.09 13.29 -11.77
C PRO A 728 -0.46 13.56 -10.30
N LYS A 729 0.50 13.43 -9.39
CA LYS A 729 0.25 13.62 -7.96
C LYS A 729 -0.36 14.99 -7.66
N GLY A 730 -1.45 14.99 -6.89
CA GLY A 730 -2.21 16.19 -6.53
C GLY A 730 -3.13 16.73 -7.62
N SER A 731 -3.44 15.94 -8.66
CA SER A 731 -4.35 16.37 -9.73
C SER A 731 -5.78 16.63 -9.22
N LYS A 732 -6.36 17.76 -9.63
CA LYS A 732 -7.76 18.13 -9.34
C LYS A 732 -8.78 17.23 -10.06
N LEU A 733 -8.35 16.50 -11.09
CA LEU A 733 -9.22 15.63 -11.89
C LEU A 733 -9.64 14.37 -11.14
N ARG A 734 -8.83 13.90 -10.17
CA ARG A 734 -9.03 12.62 -9.49
C ARG A 734 -10.42 12.50 -8.85
N ASP A 735 -10.86 13.54 -8.15
CA ASP A 735 -12.12 13.50 -7.41
C ASP A 735 -13.32 13.62 -8.36
N GLY A 736 -13.19 14.38 -9.44
CA GLY A 736 -14.18 14.43 -10.52
C GLY A 736 -14.34 13.08 -11.22
N VAL A 737 -13.22 12.42 -11.57
CA VAL A 737 -13.21 11.08 -12.16
C VAL A 737 -13.77 10.04 -11.19
N ASN A 738 -13.41 10.09 -9.91
CA ASN A 738 -13.96 9.17 -8.91
C ASN A 738 -15.49 9.28 -8.78
N LEU A 739 -16.03 10.49 -8.85
CA LEU A 739 -17.48 10.72 -8.86
C LEU A 739 -18.12 10.21 -10.15
N ALA A 740 -17.49 10.48 -11.31
CA ALA A 740 -17.97 10.00 -12.61
C ALA A 740 -18.01 8.46 -12.67
N LEU A 741 -16.93 7.79 -12.27
CA LEU A 741 -16.84 6.33 -12.18
C LEU A 741 -17.88 5.76 -11.21
N GLN A 742 -18.08 6.40 -10.06
CA GLN A 742 -19.11 5.97 -9.10
C GLN A 742 -20.51 6.11 -9.69
N SER A 743 -20.79 7.18 -10.44
CA SER A 743 -22.07 7.38 -11.12
C SER A 743 -22.28 6.35 -12.24
N LEU A 744 -21.26 6.08 -13.07
CA LEU A 744 -21.31 5.04 -14.11
C LEU A 744 -21.52 3.64 -13.53
N LYS A 745 -20.97 3.37 -12.34
CA LYS A 745 -21.20 2.13 -11.60
C LYS A 745 -22.64 2.04 -11.06
N ASN A 746 -23.16 3.13 -10.49
CA ASN A 746 -24.51 3.17 -9.94
C ASN A 746 -25.60 3.08 -11.02
N GLU A 747 -25.35 3.64 -12.21
CA GLU A 747 -26.26 3.59 -13.36
C GLU A 747 -26.18 2.27 -14.14
N GLY A 748 -25.19 1.43 -13.85
CA GLY A 748 -24.97 0.16 -14.56
C GLY A 748 -24.33 0.30 -15.95
N GLU A 749 -23.96 1.51 -16.39
CA GLU A 749 -23.27 1.74 -17.67
C GLU A 749 -21.92 1.01 -17.73
N LEU A 750 -21.17 1.03 -16.62
CA LEU A 750 -19.90 0.29 -16.51
C LEU A 750 -20.10 -1.23 -16.71
N GLN A 751 -21.23 -1.77 -16.25
CA GLN A 751 -21.57 -3.18 -16.43
C GLN A 751 -21.96 -3.48 -17.88
N LYS A 752 -22.65 -2.57 -18.57
CA LYS A 752 -23.00 -2.71 -19.99
C LYS A 752 -21.76 -2.80 -20.89
N ILE A 753 -20.79 -1.90 -20.72
CA ILE A 753 -19.56 -1.93 -21.52
C ILE A 753 -18.69 -3.15 -21.20
N LEU A 754 -18.71 -3.61 -19.95
CA LEU A 754 -18.00 -4.83 -19.55
C LEU A 754 -18.61 -6.05 -20.23
N ILE A 755 -19.95 -6.16 -20.28
CA ILE A 755 -20.63 -7.21 -21.04
C ILE A 755 -20.30 -7.09 -22.53
N LYS A 756 -20.33 -5.88 -23.12
CA LYS A 756 -20.03 -5.66 -24.54
C LYS A 756 -18.64 -6.18 -24.96
N TRP A 757 -17.61 -5.94 -24.15
CA TRP A 757 -16.23 -6.24 -24.52
C TRP A 757 -15.71 -7.58 -24.01
N PHE A 758 -16.25 -8.09 -22.88
CA PHE A 758 -15.78 -9.33 -22.26
C PHE A 758 -16.74 -10.51 -22.40
N ASN A 759 -17.99 -10.30 -22.86
CA ASN A 759 -18.92 -11.39 -23.15
C ASN A 759 -18.88 -11.71 -24.65
N LYS A 760 -18.14 -12.75 -25.04
CA LYS A 760 -18.21 -13.24 -26.41
C LYS A 760 -19.41 -14.18 -26.55
N SER A 761 -20.54 -13.66 -27.01
CA SER A 761 -21.69 -14.45 -27.47
C SER A 761 -21.44 -15.15 -28.81
N GLU A 762 -20.29 -15.83 -28.95
CA GLU A 762 -19.98 -16.71 -30.07
C GLU A 762 -19.18 -17.92 -29.59
N SER A 763 -19.81 -18.69 -28.72
CA SER A 763 -19.66 -20.14 -28.73
C SER A 763 -21.06 -20.69 -28.57
N ASN A 764 -21.54 -21.47 -29.55
CA ASN A 764 -22.78 -22.24 -29.51
C ASN A 764 -22.82 -23.10 -28.24
N ILE A 765 -23.27 -22.51 -27.14
CA ILE A 765 -23.67 -23.21 -25.94
C ILE A 765 -25.10 -22.75 -25.74
N ASN A 766 -26.02 -23.59 -26.22
CA ASN A 766 -27.44 -23.47 -25.96
C ASN A 766 -27.64 -23.10 -24.49
N GLU A 767 -28.43 -22.05 -24.25
CA GLU A 767 -28.83 -21.62 -22.91
C GLU A 767 -29.17 -22.85 -22.05
N PRO A 768 -28.53 -23.07 -20.89
CA PRO A 768 -29.16 -23.87 -19.87
C PRO A 768 -30.22 -22.97 -19.25
N GLY A 769 -31.36 -22.87 -19.94
CA GLY A 769 -32.62 -22.56 -19.29
C GLY A 769 -32.77 -23.49 -18.09
N ILE A 770 -33.47 -23.01 -17.06
CA ILE A 770 -33.78 -23.69 -15.81
C ILE A 770 -34.71 -24.88 -16.12
N HIS A 771 -34.21 -25.86 -16.85
CA HIS A 771 -34.80 -27.16 -17.07
C HIS A 771 -33.92 -28.12 -16.29
N GLY A 772 -34.52 -28.79 -15.31
CA GLY A 772 -33.81 -29.73 -14.45
C GLY A 772 -32.98 -30.69 -15.28
N ALA A 773 -31.65 -30.60 -15.14
CA ALA A 773 -30.74 -31.46 -15.87
C ALA A 773 -31.07 -32.93 -15.57
N GLU A 774 -31.48 -33.65 -16.62
CA GLU A 774 -31.70 -35.08 -16.62
C GLU A 774 -30.40 -35.81 -16.25
N LEU A 775 -30.48 -36.95 -15.55
CA LEU A 775 -29.30 -37.77 -15.27
C LEU A 775 -28.67 -38.22 -16.59
N THR A 776 -27.49 -37.70 -16.92
CA THR A 776 -26.78 -38.09 -18.14
C THR A 776 -26.32 -39.54 -18.05
N LEU A 777 -26.43 -40.31 -19.14
CA LEU A 777 -26.02 -41.72 -19.23
C LEU A 777 -24.58 -41.96 -18.73
N SER A 778 -23.68 -41.00 -18.91
CA SER A 778 -22.28 -41.07 -18.46
C SER A 778 -22.11 -41.19 -16.94
N GLN A 779 -23.06 -40.67 -16.15
CA GLN A 779 -23.03 -40.74 -14.68
C GLN A 779 -23.51 -42.10 -14.14
N VAL A 780 -24.29 -42.84 -14.93
CA VAL A 780 -24.87 -44.15 -14.58
C VAL A 780 -24.14 -45.29 -15.31
N ALA A 781 -23.31 -44.98 -16.32
CA ALA A 781 -22.60 -45.94 -17.15
C ALA A 781 -21.82 -47.00 -16.35
N GLY A 782 -21.23 -46.63 -15.21
CA GLY A 782 -20.55 -47.57 -14.31
C GLY A 782 -21.41 -48.74 -13.83
N LEU A 783 -22.70 -48.52 -13.57
CA LEU A 783 -23.63 -49.57 -13.14
C LEU A 783 -23.87 -50.60 -14.25
N PHE A 784 -23.96 -50.15 -15.50
CA PHE A 784 -24.09 -51.03 -16.66
C PHE A 784 -22.83 -51.88 -16.89
N TYR A 785 -21.63 -51.30 -16.68
CA TYR A 785 -20.39 -52.07 -16.78
C TYR A 785 -20.30 -53.17 -15.71
N VAL A 786 -20.69 -52.87 -14.46
CA VAL A 786 -20.71 -53.87 -13.39
C VAL A 786 -21.72 -54.98 -13.69
N LEU A 787 -22.90 -54.64 -14.20
CA LEU A 787 -23.92 -55.62 -14.59
C LEU A 787 -23.42 -56.55 -15.71
N MET A 788 -22.84 -55.97 -16.77
CA MET A 788 -22.30 -56.74 -17.89
C MET A 788 -21.15 -57.66 -17.46
N ALA A 789 -20.25 -57.17 -16.59
CA ALA A 789 -19.19 -57.97 -16.01
C ALA A 789 -19.74 -59.12 -15.15
N GLY A 790 -20.78 -58.85 -14.34
CA GLY A 790 -21.45 -59.86 -13.52
C GLY A 790 -22.12 -60.96 -14.35
N LEU A 791 -22.83 -60.59 -15.42
CA LEU A 791 -23.45 -61.54 -16.36
C LEU A 791 -22.41 -62.40 -17.08
N ALA A 792 -21.31 -61.80 -17.56
CA ALA A 792 -20.23 -62.53 -18.19
C ALA A 792 -19.56 -63.52 -17.24
N LEU A 793 -19.35 -63.11 -15.97
CA LEU A 793 -18.80 -63.99 -14.94
C LEU A 793 -19.75 -65.15 -14.62
N ALA A 794 -21.05 -64.88 -14.46
CA ALA A 794 -22.05 -65.91 -14.21
C ALA A 794 -22.12 -66.92 -15.36
N LEU A 795 -22.08 -66.45 -16.61
CA LEU A 795 -22.03 -67.30 -17.80
C LEU A 795 -20.75 -68.14 -17.83
N ALA A 796 -19.59 -67.56 -17.50
CA ALA A 796 -18.32 -68.28 -17.44
C ALA A 796 -18.32 -69.37 -16.37
N VAL A 797 -18.88 -69.09 -15.19
CA VAL A 797 -19.03 -70.07 -14.10
C VAL A 797 -19.99 -71.19 -14.51
N ALA A 798 -21.14 -70.86 -15.09
CA ALA A 798 -22.11 -71.86 -15.57
C ALA A 798 -21.51 -72.75 -16.67
N LEU A 799 -20.75 -72.17 -17.61
CA LEU A 799 -20.01 -72.93 -18.62
C LEU A 799 -18.95 -73.82 -17.97
N PHE A 800 -18.20 -73.29 -17.00
CA PHE A 800 -17.18 -74.05 -16.28
C PHE A 800 -17.78 -75.23 -15.51
N GLU A 801 -18.89 -75.03 -14.81
CA GLU A 801 -19.65 -76.11 -14.16
C GLU A 801 -20.19 -77.10 -15.18
N PHE A 802 -20.72 -76.64 -16.31
CA PHE A 802 -21.19 -77.52 -17.38
C PHE A 802 -20.05 -78.36 -17.98
N PHE A 803 -18.85 -77.79 -18.13
CA PHE A 803 -17.67 -78.53 -18.58
C PHE A 803 -17.12 -79.48 -17.53
N GLN A 804 -17.10 -79.10 -16.25
CA GLN A 804 -16.70 -79.96 -15.14
C GLN A 804 -17.67 -81.13 -14.97
N HIS A 805 -18.97 -80.84 -14.98
CA HIS A 805 -20.03 -81.83 -14.89
C HIS A 805 -20.05 -82.74 -16.12
N GLY A 806 -19.93 -82.17 -17.32
CA GLY A 806 -19.80 -82.93 -18.56
C GLY A 806 -18.53 -83.79 -18.61
N ARG A 807 -17.41 -83.35 -18.01
CA ARG A 807 -16.21 -84.18 -17.83
C ARG A 807 -16.43 -85.28 -16.81
N ALA A 808 -17.09 -85.01 -15.68
CA ALA A 808 -17.39 -85.99 -14.65
C ALA A 808 -18.38 -87.05 -15.15
N GLU A 809 -19.40 -86.68 -15.93
CA GLU A 809 -20.33 -87.61 -16.57
C GLU A 809 -19.66 -88.40 -17.71
N ALA A 810 -18.84 -87.77 -18.55
CA ALA A 810 -18.08 -88.46 -19.59
C ALA A 810 -17.05 -89.45 -19.02
N ALA A 811 -16.44 -89.13 -17.87
CA ALA A 811 -15.55 -90.03 -17.13
C ALA A 811 -16.30 -91.21 -16.50
N ARG A 812 -17.56 -91.03 -16.07
CA ARG A 812 -18.42 -92.12 -15.58
C ARG A 812 -18.94 -93.01 -16.72
N ALA A 813 -19.06 -92.48 -17.95
CA ALA A 813 -19.63 -93.19 -19.10
C ALA A 813 -18.60 -93.79 -20.08
N ASN A 814 -17.28 -93.54 -19.92
CA ASN A 814 -16.21 -94.03 -20.81
C ASN A 814 -16.41 -93.68 -22.31
N ILE A 815 -16.76 -92.43 -22.64
CA ILE A 815 -16.95 -91.97 -24.03
C ILE A 815 -16.17 -90.66 -24.28
N SER A 816 -15.67 -90.46 -25.50
CA SER A 816 -14.93 -89.23 -25.88
C SER A 816 -15.81 -87.97 -25.84
N LEU A 817 -15.26 -86.88 -25.31
CA LEU A 817 -15.92 -85.58 -25.05
C LEU A 817 -16.64 -85.00 -26.28
N LYS A 818 -16.10 -85.19 -27.50
CA LYS A 818 -16.72 -84.70 -28.74
C LYS A 818 -18.01 -85.45 -29.12
N ALA A 819 -18.14 -86.73 -28.74
CA ALA A 819 -19.33 -87.53 -29.06
C ALA A 819 -20.52 -87.19 -28.15
N ALA A 820 -20.27 -86.94 -26.86
CA ALA A 820 -21.30 -86.58 -25.89
C ALA A 820 -21.95 -85.21 -26.18
N PHE A 821 -21.15 -84.21 -26.55
CA PHE A 821 -21.66 -82.87 -26.91
C PHE A 821 -22.48 -82.88 -28.21
N LYS A 822 -22.09 -83.69 -29.20
CA LYS A 822 -22.81 -83.79 -30.47
C LYS A 822 -24.17 -84.49 -30.32
N ALA A 823 -24.26 -85.50 -29.46
CA ALA A 823 -25.52 -86.21 -29.20
C ALA A 823 -26.56 -85.35 -28.48
N LYS A 824 -26.15 -84.47 -27.55
CA LYS A 824 -27.08 -83.59 -26.80
C LYS A 824 -27.51 -82.35 -27.59
N ALA A 825 -26.66 -81.82 -28.47
CA ALA A 825 -26.99 -80.69 -29.35
C ALA A 825 -28.00 -81.02 -30.46
N THR A 826 -28.24 -82.31 -30.76
CA THR A 826 -29.20 -82.72 -31.80
C THR A 826 -30.63 -82.88 -31.26
N PHE A 827 -30.84 -82.82 -29.94
CA PHE A 827 -32.15 -83.02 -29.31
C PHE A 827 -32.94 -81.72 -29.10
N SER A 828 -32.31 -80.54 -29.16
CA SER A 828 -32.98 -79.24 -28.94
C SER A 828 -33.60 -78.61 -30.20
N THR A 829 -33.44 -79.23 -31.37
CA THR A 829 -33.91 -78.71 -32.68
C THR A 829 -35.19 -79.36 -33.21
N ARG A 830 -35.99 -80.02 -32.36
CA ARG A 830 -37.28 -80.60 -32.78
C ARG A 830 -38.42 -80.36 -31.77
N SER A 831 -38.70 -79.10 -31.46
CA SER A 831 -40.00 -78.70 -30.92
C SER A 831 -40.27 -77.23 -31.20
N GLU A 832 -40.75 -76.93 -32.41
CA GLU A 832 -41.80 -75.94 -32.66
C GLU A 832 -42.08 -75.90 -34.17
N ILE A 833 -43.34 -76.17 -34.56
CA ILE A 833 -44.08 -75.60 -35.69
C ILE A 833 -45.52 -76.12 -35.54
N ASN A 834 -46.42 -75.27 -35.06
CA ASN A 834 -47.71 -75.00 -35.69
C ASN A 834 -48.29 -73.71 -35.10
N SER A 835 -48.88 -72.92 -35.99
CA SER A 835 -49.08 -71.49 -35.88
C SER A 835 -50.55 -71.12 -36.18
N VAL A 836 -50.92 -69.87 -35.81
CA VAL A 836 -52.02 -69.02 -36.37
C VAL A 836 -53.45 -69.37 -35.87
N GLN A 837 -54.40 -68.49 -35.46
CA GLN A 837 -54.99 -67.25 -36.04
C GLN A 837 -56.03 -66.65 -35.01
N ARG A 838 -55.96 -65.39 -34.54
CA ARG A 838 -56.63 -64.12 -34.95
C ARG A 838 -58.19 -63.97 -34.91
N ILE A 839 -58.66 -62.99 -34.08
CA ILE A 839 -59.84 -62.03 -34.21
C ILE A 839 -61.24 -62.53 -33.69
N PRO A 840 -62.21 -61.71 -33.15
CA PRO A 840 -62.22 -60.56 -32.21
C PRO A 840 -63.34 -60.58 -31.09
N GLN A 841 -63.33 -59.57 -30.20
CA GLN A 841 -64.45 -58.88 -29.48
C GLN A 841 -65.71 -59.68 -29.02
N ARG A 842 -66.02 -59.66 -27.71
CA ARG A 842 -66.92 -58.69 -27.03
C ARG A 842 -67.11 -59.05 -25.55
N ASP A 843 -67.27 -57.99 -24.78
CA ASP A 843 -67.47 -57.75 -23.35
C ASP A 843 -68.11 -58.81 -22.43
N GLN A 844 -67.74 -58.65 -21.15
CA GLN A 844 -68.60 -58.70 -19.95
C GLN A 844 -68.46 -59.95 -19.07
N GLU A 845 -67.54 -59.91 -18.09
CA GLU A 845 -67.91 -59.87 -16.66
C GLU A 845 -66.72 -59.48 -15.78
N ARG A 846 -66.90 -58.35 -15.10
CA ARG A 846 -66.04 -57.82 -14.05
C ARG A 846 -66.25 -58.63 -12.77
N VAL A 847 -65.17 -59.18 -12.21
CA VAL A 847 -65.00 -59.23 -10.76
C VAL A 847 -63.67 -58.55 -10.47
N GLY A 848 -63.77 -57.31 -10.00
CA GLY A 848 -62.64 -56.42 -9.80
C GLY A 848 -61.89 -56.73 -8.51
N TRP A 849 -60.60 -56.41 -8.53
CA TRP A 849 -59.95 -55.85 -7.37
C TRP A 849 -59.34 -54.52 -7.77
N ASN A 850 -59.89 -53.48 -7.18
CA ASN A 850 -59.39 -52.13 -7.23
C ASN A 850 -57.94 -52.12 -6.76
N SER A 851 -57.07 -51.60 -7.61
CA SER A 851 -55.99 -50.75 -7.17
C SER A 851 -56.61 -49.56 -6.44
N ALA A 852 -56.41 -49.48 -5.12
CA ALA A 852 -55.98 -48.32 -4.36
C ALA A 852 -56.26 -48.58 -2.86
N PRO A 853 -55.62 -47.83 -1.96
CA PRO A 853 -54.76 -48.33 -0.90
C PRO A 853 -55.53 -48.49 0.41
N TYR A 854 -55.04 -49.30 1.33
CA TYR A 854 -55.45 -49.15 2.74
C TYR A 854 -54.24 -48.96 3.63
N VAL A 855 -53.93 -47.67 3.78
CA VAL A 855 -53.65 -47.06 5.09
C VAL A 855 -54.80 -47.42 6.04
N GLY A 856 -54.48 -47.87 7.25
CA GLY A 856 -55.47 -48.06 8.33
C GLY A 856 -54.86 -47.82 9.70
N TYR A 857 -55.44 -46.84 10.42
CA TYR A 857 -55.28 -46.42 11.82
C TYR A 857 -54.06 -45.52 12.13
N TYR A 858 -54.17 -44.27 12.62
CA TYR A 858 -55.19 -43.66 13.50
C TYR A 858 -55.55 -42.18 13.15
N THR A 859 -56.84 -41.89 13.31
CA THR A 859 -57.58 -40.64 13.62
C THR A 859 -56.86 -39.28 13.71
N PRO A 860 -57.51 -38.21 13.22
CA PRO A 860 -57.78 -37.03 14.04
C PRO A 860 -59.29 -36.80 14.22
N ALA A 861 -59.66 -36.31 15.39
CA ALA A 861 -61.02 -35.95 15.75
C ALA A 861 -61.44 -34.61 15.13
N ASN A 862 -62.75 -34.49 14.85
CA ASN A 862 -63.50 -33.28 14.52
C ASN A 862 -63.24 -32.10 15.48
N GLN A 863 -63.35 -30.87 14.96
CA GLN A 863 -64.25 -29.80 15.44
C GLN A 863 -64.27 -28.64 14.40
N ILE A 864 -65.39 -28.40 13.70
CA ILE A 864 -66.45 -27.38 13.91
C ILE A 864 -66.10 -25.96 13.42
N GLY A 865 -67.02 -25.38 12.63
CA GLY A 865 -67.30 -23.93 12.48
C GLY A 865 -66.47 -23.24 11.40
N GLU A 866 -66.98 -22.63 10.34
CA GLU A 866 -68.09 -21.67 10.13
C GLU A 866 -67.47 -20.45 9.42
N GLU A 867 -68.19 -19.99 8.41
CA GLU A 867 -68.34 -18.59 7.97
C GLU A 867 -67.17 -17.75 7.44
N GLU A 868 -67.32 -17.44 6.15
CA GLU A 868 -67.50 -16.09 5.60
C GLU A 868 -66.39 -15.02 5.66
N THR A 869 -66.18 -14.48 4.46
CA THR A 869 -65.98 -13.07 4.10
C THR A 869 -64.58 -12.45 4.05
N ALA A 870 -64.34 -11.93 2.83
CA ALA A 870 -63.87 -10.57 2.54
C ALA A 870 -62.34 -10.28 2.50
N LEU A 871 -61.93 -10.03 1.24
CA LEU A 871 -61.31 -8.79 0.77
C LEU A 871 -59.95 -8.33 1.31
N GLN A 872 -59.04 -8.29 0.34
CA GLN A 872 -58.17 -7.18 -0.02
C GLN A 872 -56.88 -6.90 0.77
N ALA A 873 -55.86 -6.67 -0.07
CA ALA A 873 -54.75 -5.74 0.07
C ALA A 873 -53.52 -6.20 0.88
N SER A 874 -52.47 -6.44 0.11
CA SER A 874 -51.09 -5.99 0.33
C SER A 874 -50.84 -5.11 1.55
N PHE A 875 -49.85 -5.47 2.38
CA PHE A 875 -48.75 -4.59 2.78
C PHE A 875 -47.56 -5.44 3.29
N THR A 876 -46.43 -5.24 2.60
CA THR A 876 -45.01 -5.32 2.98
C THR A 876 -44.52 -5.90 4.32
N GLN A 877 -43.35 -6.56 4.23
CA GLN A 877 -42.23 -6.58 5.18
C GLN A 877 -42.46 -7.19 6.58
N VAL A 878 -41.78 -8.31 6.87
CA VAL A 878 -40.44 -8.35 7.51
C VAL A 878 -39.66 -9.51 6.90
#